data_AF-A0A2V8Y7J4-F1
#
_entry.id   AF-A0A2V8Y7J4-F1
#
_cell.length_a   1.000
_cell.length_b   1.000
_cell.length_c   1.000
_cell.angle_alpha   90.00
_cell.angle_beta   90.00
_cell.angle_gamma   90.00
#
_symmetry.space_group_name_H-M   'P 1'
#
loop_
_entity.id
_entity.type
_entity.pdbx_description
1 polymer ?
#
loop_
_entity_poly.entity_id
_entity_poly.type
_entity_poly.pdbx_seq_one_letter_code
_entity_poly.pdbx_strand_id
1 'polypeptide(L)'
;MPSPNEKLAESLDVLKALQEGNRRVFRSDDLSRVHRERLVENGFLQEVMKGWLISSSPDAQAGESTPWHASFWEFCARYCDERFGEQWHLSPEQSLFLHGERTVIPDQLVVHSPKATNNDIELLFGTTLYDLKVAEMPAPTALTARHGLRLFTPAAALVRVPESFFQLYPLEAQVVMASLADASDLLRLLLNGGHSAKAGYLAKAFRQTGRGELADEILRAMKGAGYDVRESSPFEAGQVFRRQSRPAAPIVGRVEMLWESMRGKVLASFPKAPGLPTNKEAYLRFVDEIYRTDAYHSLSIEGYSVTPALVEKVRQGGWDPEYDPGDRRNRDALAARGYWQAFQLVKKEVEKVIAGENPAALARAAHNQWYRELFQPCVTAGLLEPGALAGYRNIPVYLRGSRYVPPRWEAVREAMPAFFDLLEKEPAPSVRAVLGHWLFGYVHPYPDGNGRMARFLMNVMLASGGYPWTVIRVIDRKSYLSALDRASIEMDIHPFTTFIVRRVQWRLERHDLKFPAPKESFDFRRDVVLFYGRDGESWVRCAISREALDDHFAGDGKDKLKVFRANRQPIEEEVRRKYLAGDTELDGSILIHSDDLPDAKQPGEASQPAEPDGGSPEGIGESAEDRSPAGAEQSRDLSTGRGDDAKQPAEPSQPAEPDGGSPEGIRESAEGRSRARPEESRESSKRPSQ
;
A
#
# COMPACT_ATOMS: atom_id res chain seq x y z
N MET A 1 34.52 43.22 -47.52
CA MET A 1 33.65 42.03 -47.61
C MET A 1 34.35 40.92 -46.82
N PRO A 2 33.70 40.28 -45.85
CA PRO A 2 34.34 39.21 -45.09
C PRO A 2 34.71 38.04 -46.00
N SER A 3 35.87 37.44 -45.74
CA SER A 3 36.40 36.28 -46.43
C SER A 3 35.53 35.04 -46.20
N PRO A 4 35.61 34.01 -47.06
CA PRO A 4 34.90 32.74 -46.85
C PRO A 4 35.17 32.11 -45.48
N ASN A 5 36.41 32.22 -44.97
CA ASN A 5 36.80 31.68 -43.66
C ASN A 5 36.18 32.47 -42.49
N GLU A 6 36.14 33.80 -42.58
CA GLU A 6 35.48 34.65 -41.55
C GLU A 6 33.97 34.38 -41.50
N LYS A 7 33.35 34.16 -42.66
CA LYS A 7 31.94 33.76 -42.78
C LYS A 7 31.71 32.37 -42.16
N LEU A 8 32.59 31.40 -42.44
CA LEU A 8 32.46 30.06 -41.84
C LEU A 8 32.63 30.12 -40.32
N ALA A 9 33.61 30.88 -39.82
CA ALA A 9 33.83 31.09 -38.38
C ALA A 9 32.59 31.67 -37.69
N GLU A 10 31.95 32.69 -38.28
CA GLU A 10 30.69 33.24 -37.77
C GLU A 10 29.58 32.19 -37.66
N SER A 11 29.41 31.34 -38.69
CA SER A 11 28.43 30.24 -38.62
C SER A 11 28.79 29.19 -37.57
N LEU A 12 30.08 28.92 -37.36
CA LEU A 12 30.55 27.99 -36.33
C LEU A 12 30.32 28.52 -34.93
N ASP A 13 30.46 29.83 -34.70
CA ASP A 13 30.11 30.45 -33.42
C ASP A 13 28.61 30.31 -33.12
N VAL A 14 27.75 30.50 -34.12
CA VAL A 14 26.30 30.25 -33.99
C VAL A 14 26.01 28.78 -33.68
N LEU A 15 26.63 27.85 -34.41
CA LEU A 15 26.45 26.42 -34.16
C LEU A 15 26.93 26.02 -32.75
N LYS A 16 28.09 26.53 -32.33
CA LYS A 16 28.65 26.28 -31.00
C LYS A 16 27.71 26.74 -29.89
N ALA A 17 27.09 27.91 -30.05
CA ALA A 17 26.09 28.41 -29.09
C ALA A 17 24.86 27.48 -29.03
N LEU A 18 24.41 26.94 -30.17
CA LEU A 18 23.30 25.97 -30.21
C LEU A 18 23.69 24.59 -29.63
N GLN A 19 24.98 24.25 -29.65
CA GLN A 19 25.53 22.99 -29.10
C GLN A 19 25.77 23.03 -27.59
N GLU A 20 25.46 24.15 -26.91
CA GLU A 20 25.50 24.21 -25.45
C GLU A 20 24.67 23.08 -24.82
N GLY A 21 25.22 22.46 -23.77
CA GLY A 21 24.58 21.30 -23.13
C GLY A 21 24.69 19.98 -23.91
N ASN A 22 25.65 19.85 -24.83
CA ASN A 22 25.87 18.67 -25.69
C ASN A 22 24.74 18.36 -26.67
N ARG A 23 23.97 19.38 -27.07
CA ARG A 23 22.90 19.25 -28.06
C ARG A 23 23.47 18.94 -29.44
N ARG A 24 22.93 17.92 -30.13
CA ARG A 24 23.36 17.49 -31.46
C ARG A 24 22.28 17.62 -32.51
N VAL A 25 21.02 17.79 -32.12
CA VAL A 25 19.89 17.84 -33.04
C VAL A 25 19.34 19.26 -33.14
N PHE A 26 19.01 19.72 -34.34
CA PHE A 26 18.53 21.07 -34.62
C PHE A 26 17.34 21.06 -35.57
N ARG A 27 16.44 22.02 -35.38
CA ARG A 27 15.44 22.36 -36.38
C ARG A 27 16.05 23.34 -37.37
N SER A 28 15.59 23.28 -38.62
CA SER A 28 16.04 24.23 -39.65
C SER A 28 15.77 25.70 -39.30
N ASP A 29 14.81 25.96 -38.40
CA ASP A 29 14.44 27.30 -37.93
C ASP A 29 15.34 27.80 -36.78
N ASP A 30 16.14 26.93 -36.16
CA ASP A 30 17.14 27.33 -35.14
C ASP A 30 18.32 28.11 -35.76
N LEU A 31 18.48 28.03 -37.08
CA LEU A 31 19.56 28.63 -37.84
C LEU A 31 19.00 29.52 -38.94
N SER A 32 19.63 30.68 -39.16
CA SER A 32 19.34 31.46 -40.37
C SER A 32 19.66 30.63 -41.60
N ARG A 33 18.95 30.87 -42.71
CA ARG A 33 19.19 30.19 -43.99
C ARG A 33 20.67 30.22 -44.39
N VAL A 34 21.31 31.38 -44.20
CA VAL A 34 22.71 31.63 -44.55
C VAL A 34 23.66 30.77 -43.70
N HIS A 35 23.42 30.66 -42.39
CA HIS A 35 24.26 29.83 -41.53
C HIS A 35 24.04 28.34 -41.80
N ARG A 36 22.78 27.93 -41.96
CA ARG A 36 22.40 26.53 -42.24
C ARG A 36 23.04 26.02 -43.52
N GLU A 37 22.85 26.72 -44.64
CA GLU A 37 23.41 26.31 -45.94
C GLU A 37 24.95 26.21 -45.85
N ARG A 38 25.60 27.21 -45.25
CA ARG A 38 27.06 27.21 -45.06
C ARG A 38 27.56 26.04 -44.21
N LEU A 39 26.87 25.72 -43.11
CA LEU A 39 27.28 24.63 -42.21
C LEU A 39 27.06 23.24 -42.82
N VAL A 40 25.98 23.06 -43.59
CA VAL A 40 25.70 21.83 -44.33
C VAL A 40 26.71 21.64 -45.46
N GLU A 41 26.97 22.68 -46.26
CA GLU A 41 27.96 22.64 -47.35
C GLU A 41 29.38 22.31 -46.86
N ASN A 42 29.72 22.72 -45.64
CA ASN A 42 31.03 22.46 -45.03
C ASN A 42 31.03 21.21 -44.12
N GLY A 43 29.97 20.39 -44.10
CA GLY A 43 29.94 19.11 -43.39
C GLY A 43 29.79 19.18 -41.87
N PHE A 44 29.55 20.35 -41.29
CA PHE A 44 29.30 20.50 -39.84
C PHE A 44 27.87 20.14 -39.44
N LEU A 45 26.94 20.15 -40.39
CA LEU A 45 25.57 19.70 -40.23
C LEU A 45 25.18 18.70 -41.33
N GLN A 46 24.35 17.74 -40.96
CA GLN A 46 23.76 16.77 -41.88
C GLN A 46 22.23 16.85 -41.76
N GLU A 47 21.53 16.91 -42.88
CA GLU A 47 20.06 16.85 -42.89
C GLU A 47 19.60 15.40 -42.68
N VAL A 48 18.68 15.19 -41.74
CA VAL A 48 18.07 13.88 -41.47
C VAL A 48 16.81 13.71 -42.31
N MET A 49 15.94 14.72 -42.23
CA MET A 49 14.70 14.84 -42.99
C MET A 49 14.36 16.33 -43.10
N LYS A 50 13.40 16.67 -43.96
CA LYS A 50 12.99 18.06 -44.16
C LYS A 50 12.68 18.76 -42.82
N GLY A 51 13.45 19.81 -42.53
CA GLY A 51 13.28 20.63 -41.32
C GLY A 51 14.12 20.19 -40.12
N TRP A 52 14.89 19.10 -40.23
CA TRP A 52 15.67 18.54 -39.14
C TRP A 52 17.11 18.24 -39.54
N LEU A 53 18.05 18.68 -38.70
CA LEU A 53 19.48 18.62 -38.90
C LEU A 53 20.15 17.98 -37.67
N ILE A 54 21.30 17.35 -37.89
CA ILE A 54 22.17 16.86 -36.83
C ILE A 54 23.58 17.42 -36.98
N SER A 55 24.30 17.50 -35.88
CA SER A 55 25.73 17.77 -35.85
C SER A 55 26.48 16.67 -36.58
N SER A 56 27.42 17.06 -37.43
CA SER A 56 28.34 16.15 -38.14
C SER A 56 29.78 16.69 -38.07
N SER A 57 30.73 15.90 -38.57
CA SER A 57 32.12 16.32 -38.75
C SER A 57 32.42 16.53 -40.24
N PRO A 58 33.14 17.60 -40.63
CA PRO A 58 33.65 17.76 -41.99
C PRO A 58 34.57 16.61 -42.43
N ASP A 59 35.21 15.95 -41.46
CA ASP A 59 36.08 14.79 -41.71
C ASP A 59 35.30 13.47 -41.85
N ALA A 60 33.97 13.48 -41.62
CA ALA A 60 33.15 12.29 -41.75
C ALA A 60 33.09 11.86 -43.22
N GLN A 61 33.31 10.57 -43.48
CA GLN A 61 33.28 10.06 -44.85
C GLN A 61 31.85 10.09 -45.39
N ALA A 62 31.68 10.33 -46.70
CA ALA A 62 30.38 10.27 -47.34
C ALA A 62 29.76 8.87 -47.14
N GLY A 63 28.59 8.81 -46.47
CA GLY A 63 27.92 7.56 -46.11
C GLY A 63 28.29 7.01 -44.72
N GLU A 64 29.04 7.75 -43.90
CA GLU A 64 29.34 7.36 -42.52
C GLU A 64 28.12 7.56 -41.60
N SER A 65 27.76 6.52 -40.85
CA SER A 65 26.58 6.53 -39.97
C SER A 65 26.84 7.01 -38.54
N THR A 66 28.10 7.24 -38.15
CA THR A 66 28.48 7.62 -36.77
C THR A 66 27.76 8.87 -36.27
N PRO A 67 27.68 9.99 -37.03
CA PRO A 67 26.96 11.18 -36.59
C PRO A 67 25.47 10.92 -36.35
N TRP A 68 24.86 10.10 -37.21
CA TRP A 68 23.47 9.68 -37.06
C TRP A 68 23.28 8.83 -35.81
N HIS A 69 24.09 7.79 -35.63
CA HIS A 69 23.97 6.90 -34.48
C HIS A 69 24.17 7.63 -33.15
N ALA A 70 25.09 8.59 -33.10
CA ALA A 70 25.33 9.44 -31.93
C ALA A 70 24.18 10.42 -31.63
N SER A 71 23.30 10.69 -32.60
CA SER A 71 22.20 11.64 -32.52
C SER A 71 20.82 10.99 -32.52
N PHE A 72 20.72 9.69 -32.84
CA PHE A 72 19.47 8.97 -33.07
C PHE A 72 18.45 9.15 -31.93
N TRP A 73 18.84 8.81 -30.70
CA TRP A 73 17.93 8.87 -29.56
C TRP A 73 17.53 10.30 -29.19
N GLU A 74 18.46 11.26 -29.29
CA GLU A 74 18.14 12.68 -29.11
C GLU A 74 17.18 13.16 -30.19
N PHE A 75 17.38 12.71 -31.43
CA PHE A 75 16.53 13.07 -32.56
C PHE A 75 15.11 12.56 -32.32
N CYS A 76 14.94 11.28 -31.99
CA CYS A 76 13.62 10.72 -31.71
C CYS A 76 12.93 11.43 -30.55
N ALA A 77 13.63 11.70 -29.45
CA ALA A 77 13.06 12.44 -28.32
C ALA A 77 12.55 13.82 -28.73
N ARG A 78 13.40 14.63 -29.39
CA ARG A 78 13.04 16.00 -29.79
C ARG A 78 11.99 16.03 -30.89
N TYR A 79 12.07 15.12 -31.86
CA TYR A 79 11.08 14.98 -32.92
C TYR A 79 9.70 14.68 -32.34
N CYS A 80 9.62 13.72 -31.42
CA CYS A 80 8.37 13.35 -30.78
C CYS A 80 7.83 14.44 -29.84
N ASP A 81 8.69 15.15 -29.11
CA ASP A 81 8.29 16.29 -28.29
C ASP A 81 7.71 17.43 -29.13
N GLU A 82 8.33 17.76 -30.26
CA GLU A 82 7.82 18.78 -31.18
C GLU A 82 6.48 18.36 -31.79
N ARG A 83 6.37 17.09 -32.22
CA ARG A 83 5.20 16.60 -32.94
C ARG A 83 4.01 16.31 -32.03
N PHE A 84 4.25 15.77 -30.84
CA PHE A 84 3.21 15.21 -29.96
C PHE A 84 3.11 15.94 -28.60
N GLY A 85 4.06 16.81 -28.27
CA GLY A 85 4.19 17.38 -26.93
C GLY A 85 4.54 16.31 -25.92
N GLU A 86 3.85 16.27 -24.78
CA GLU A 86 4.10 15.25 -23.74
C GLU A 86 3.35 13.93 -23.97
N GLN A 87 2.48 13.87 -25.00
CA GLN A 87 1.57 12.76 -25.23
C GLN A 87 2.17 11.70 -26.15
N TRP A 88 3.36 11.19 -25.82
CA TRP A 88 3.96 10.07 -26.54
C TRP A 88 4.78 9.17 -25.61
N HIS A 89 5.00 7.93 -26.03
CA HIS A 89 5.93 7.01 -25.36
C HIS A 89 6.45 5.96 -26.34
N LEU A 90 7.56 5.30 -26.00
CA LEU A 90 8.05 4.14 -26.76
C LEU A 90 7.21 2.89 -26.47
N SER A 91 7.26 1.91 -27.36
CA SER A 91 6.59 0.62 -27.15
C SER A 91 7.09 -0.11 -25.89
N PRO A 92 6.31 -1.06 -25.33
CA PRO A 92 6.75 -1.89 -24.21
C PRO A 92 8.07 -2.63 -24.47
N GLU A 93 8.25 -3.17 -25.68
CA GLU A 93 9.45 -3.91 -26.09
C GLU A 93 10.67 -2.99 -26.12
N GLN A 94 10.54 -1.82 -26.74
CA GLN A 94 11.63 -0.85 -26.80
C GLN A 94 11.99 -0.31 -25.41
N SER A 95 10.99 -0.17 -24.53
CA SER A 95 11.21 0.17 -23.13
C SER A 95 12.04 -0.92 -22.43
N LEU A 96 11.72 -2.22 -22.62
CA LEU A 96 12.50 -3.32 -22.05
C LEU A 96 13.92 -3.38 -22.61
N PHE A 97 14.13 -3.13 -23.90
CA PHE A 97 15.48 -3.07 -24.46
C PHE A 97 16.34 -2.01 -23.79
N LEU A 98 15.80 -0.80 -23.62
CA LEU A 98 16.53 0.28 -22.96
C LEU A 98 16.76 0.01 -21.47
N HIS A 99 15.78 -0.56 -20.76
CA HIS A 99 15.98 -0.97 -19.35
C HIS A 99 16.93 -2.16 -19.19
N GLY A 100 17.04 -3.01 -20.22
CA GLY A 100 18.00 -4.10 -20.31
C GLY A 100 19.39 -3.65 -20.76
N GLU A 101 19.63 -2.35 -20.90
CA GLU A 101 20.87 -1.75 -21.41
C GLU A 101 21.27 -2.25 -22.82
N ARG A 102 20.28 -2.65 -23.64
CA ARG A 102 20.48 -2.92 -25.05
C ARG A 102 20.51 -1.58 -25.80
N THR A 103 21.71 -1.15 -26.16
CA THR A 103 21.97 0.15 -26.83
C THR A 103 21.95 0.08 -28.35
N VAL A 104 21.47 -1.02 -28.93
CA VAL A 104 21.34 -1.19 -30.38
C VAL A 104 20.27 -0.23 -30.92
N ILE A 105 20.61 0.52 -31.96
CA ILE A 105 19.64 1.34 -32.71
C ILE A 105 18.75 0.41 -33.52
N PRO A 106 17.42 0.47 -33.37
CA PRO A 106 16.52 -0.39 -34.12
C PRO A 106 16.38 0.08 -35.57
N ASP A 107 16.14 -0.87 -36.49
CA ASP A 107 15.78 -0.56 -37.88
C ASP A 107 14.45 0.21 -37.96
N GLN A 108 13.52 -0.07 -37.03
CA GLN A 108 12.28 0.67 -36.85
C GLN A 108 12.03 0.95 -35.37
N LEU A 109 11.89 2.24 -35.02
CA LEU A 109 11.50 2.67 -33.68
C LEU A 109 9.98 2.91 -33.63
N VAL A 110 9.28 2.15 -32.79
CA VAL A 110 7.82 2.31 -32.62
C VAL A 110 7.52 3.30 -31.50
N VAL A 111 6.83 4.39 -31.86
CA VAL A 111 6.39 5.45 -30.95
C VAL A 111 4.88 5.48 -30.89
N HIS A 112 4.31 5.48 -29.70
CA HIS A 112 2.86 5.53 -29.49
C HIS A 112 2.44 6.95 -29.13
N SER A 113 1.35 7.44 -29.71
CA SER A 113 0.73 8.70 -29.31
C SER A 113 -0.76 8.75 -29.68
N PRO A 114 -1.65 9.37 -28.87
CA PRO A 114 -3.00 9.69 -29.31
C PRO A 114 -3.07 10.62 -30.52
N LYS A 115 -2.01 11.39 -30.74
CA LYS A 115 -1.85 12.34 -31.85
C LYS A 115 -1.16 11.72 -33.08
N ALA A 116 -0.71 10.48 -32.99
CA ALA A 116 -0.05 9.81 -34.10
C ALA A 116 -1.01 9.46 -35.25
N THR A 117 -0.42 9.14 -36.39
CA THR A 117 -1.12 9.01 -37.67
C THR A 117 -0.89 7.67 -38.38
N ASN A 118 -0.20 6.73 -37.76
CA ASN A 118 0.14 5.41 -38.30
C ASN A 118 1.06 5.47 -39.53
N ASN A 119 2.05 6.36 -39.50
CA ASN A 119 2.99 6.61 -40.58
C ASN A 119 4.39 6.12 -40.26
N ASP A 120 5.05 5.58 -41.28
CA ASP A 120 6.48 5.36 -41.30
C ASP A 120 7.21 6.63 -41.73
N ILE A 121 8.11 7.10 -40.86
CA ILE A 121 8.99 8.23 -41.14
C ILE A 121 10.36 7.64 -41.46
N GLU A 122 10.75 7.73 -42.72
CA GLU A 122 12.10 7.33 -43.17
C GLU A 122 13.15 8.29 -42.59
N LEU A 123 14.20 7.70 -42.02
CA LEU A 123 15.34 8.40 -41.45
C LEU A 123 16.62 7.91 -42.14
N LEU A 124 17.76 8.43 -41.68
CA LEU A 124 19.04 8.09 -42.29
C LEU A 124 19.41 6.61 -42.06
N PHE A 125 20.23 6.09 -42.98
CA PHE A 125 20.86 4.75 -42.86
C PHE A 125 19.87 3.59 -42.69
N GLY A 126 18.70 3.67 -43.34
CA GLY A 126 17.71 2.59 -43.33
C GLY A 126 16.93 2.47 -42.01
N THR A 127 17.11 3.42 -41.09
CA THR A 127 16.30 3.49 -39.87
C THR A 127 14.97 4.19 -40.14
N THR A 128 13.94 3.82 -39.40
CA THR A 128 12.59 4.40 -39.52
C THR A 128 11.99 4.68 -38.14
N LEU A 129 11.09 5.66 -38.06
CA LEU A 129 10.25 5.90 -36.89
C LEU A 129 8.79 5.68 -37.28
N TYR A 130 8.15 4.71 -36.66
CA TYR A 130 6.75 4.40 -36.88
C TYR A 130 5.87 5.05 -35.81
N ASP A 131 4.97 5.95 -36.19
CA ASP A 131 4.06 6.64 -35.27
C ASP A 131 2.73 5.89 -35.10
N LEU A 132 2.64 5.00 -34.11
CA LEU A 132 1.42 4.24 -33.85
C LEU A 132 0.40 5.05 -33.05
N LYS A 133 -0.81 5.18 -33.59
CA LYS A 133 -1.94 5.82 -32.92
C LYS A 133 -2.52 4.91 -31.84
N VAL A 134 -2.57 5.43 -30.61
CA VAL A 134 -3.25 4.80 -29.47
C VAL A 134 -4.45 5.62 -29.04
N ALA A 135 -5.41 5.02 -28.33
CA ALA A 135 -6.60 5.75 -27.89
C ALA A 135 -6.26 6.77 -26.79
N GLU A 136 -5.45 6.37 -25.82
CA GLU A 136 -5.13 7.15 -24.63
C GLU A 136 -3.69 6.91 -24.18
N MET A 137 -3.16 7.86 -23.41
CA MET A 137 -1.86 7.70 -22.76
C MET A 137 -1.98 6.74 -21.58
N PRO A 138 -0.97 5.89 -21.33
CA PRO A 138 -0.89 5.13 -20.09
C PRO A 138 -0.93 6.04 -18.86
N ALA A 139 -1.34 5.49 -17.71
CA ALA A 139 -1.26 6.18 -16.44
C ALA A 139 0.16 6.75 -16.22
N PRO A 140 0.33 7.98 -15.69
CA PRO A 140 1.65 8.58 -15.50
C PRO A 140 2.61 7.71 -14.69
N THR A 141 2.10 6.94 -13.73
CA THR A 141 2.88 6.01 -12.90
C THR A 141 3.42 4.79 -13.66
N ALA A 142 2.88 4.50 -14.85
CA ALA A 142 3.36 3.45 -15.73
C ALA A 142 4.48 3.92 -16.66
N LEU A 143 4.79 5.22 -16.69
CA LEU A 143 5.80 5.82 -17.54
C LEU A 143 6.97 6.40 -16.71
N THR A 144 8.14 6.47 -17.32
CA THR A 144 9.34 7.13 -16.79
C THR A 144 10.09 7.82 -17.92
N ALA A 145 10.83 8.87 -17.59
CA ALA A 145 11.70 9.55 -18.55
C ALA A 145 13.15 9.06 -18.42
N ARG A 146 13.84 8.84 -19.55
CA ARG A 146 15.28 8.55 -19.61
C ARG A 146 15.88 9.27 -20.81
N HIS A 147 16.80 10.21 -20.58
CA HIS A 147 17.46 11.00 -21.63
C HIS A 147 16.45 11.65 -22.62
N GLY A 148 15.34 12.20 -22.12
CA GLY A 148 14.28 12.80 -22.94
C GLY A 148 13.29 11.80 -23.55
N LEU A 149 13.60 10.50 -23.54
CA LEU A 149 12.67 9.45 -23.99
C LEU A 149 11.63 9.14 -22.92
N ARG A 150 10.37 8.95 -23.33
CA ARG A 150 9.29 8.47 -22.47
C ARG A 150 9.13 6.96 -22.63
N LEU A 151 9.41 6.21 -21.57
CA LEU A 151 9.44 4.75 -21.54
C LEU A 151 8.38 4.22 -20.59
N PHE A 152 7.91 2.99 -20.80
CA PHE A 152 7.25 2.27 -19.72
C PHE A 152 8.23 1.99 -18.57
N THR A 153 7.75 2.01 -17.33
CA THR A 153 8.54 1.50 -16.19
C THR A 153 8.83 0.01 -16.38
N PRO A 154 9.92 -0.55 -15.79
CA PRO A 154 10.23 -1.98 -15.89
C PRO A 154 9.04 -2.92 -15.65
N ALA A 155 8.27 -2.67 -14.59
CA ALA A 155 7.09 -3.46 -14.25
C ALA A 155 5.97 -3.31 -15.31
N ALA A 156 5.68 -2.08 -15.75
CA ALA A 156 4.66 -1.82 -16.78
C ALA A 156 5.03 -2.45 -18.13
N ALA A 157 6.30 -2.38 -18.51
CA ALA A 157 6.80 -2.97 -19.74
C ALA A 157 6.68 -4.51 -19.68
N LEU A 158 7.11 -5.16 -18.59
CA LEU A 158 7.01 -6.62 -18.40
C LEU A 158 5.57 -7.15 -18.48
N VAL A 159 4.59 -6.41 -17.95
CA VAL A 159 3.17 -6.79 -18.03
C VAL A 159 2.64 -6.68 -19.46
N ARG A 160 3.15 -5.72 -20.25
CA ARG A 160 2.60 -5.36 -21.56
C ARG A 160 3.26 -6.03 -22.75
N VAL A 161 4.52 -6.45 -22.63
CA VAL A 161 5.19 -7.14 -23.75
C VAL A 161 4.53 -8.49 -24.06
N PRO A 162 4.52 -8.91 -25.34
CA PRO A 162 4.06 -10.22 -25.75
C PRO A 162 4.93 -11.31 -25.13
N GLU A 163 4.36 -12.50 -24.95
CA GLU A 163 5.09 -13.65 -24.38
C GLU A 163 6.29 -14.06 -25.24
N SER A 164 6.21 -13.88 -26.57
CA SER A 164 7.33 -14.11 -27.48
C SER A 164 8.57 -13.28 -27.15
N PHE A 165 8.43 -12.13 -26.48
CA PHE A 165 9.57 -11.31 -26.06
C PHE A 165 10.52 -12.09 -25.14
N PHE A 166 9.98 -12.89 -24.22
CA PHE A 166 10.80 -13.65 -23.26
C PHE A 166 11.62 -14.76 -23.92
N GLN A 167 11.13 -15.29 -25.04
CA GLN A 167 11.78 -16.33 -25.83
C GLN A 167 12.82 -15.74 -26.81
N LEU A 168 12.47 -14.62 -27.45
CA LEU A 168 13.34 -13.96 -28.43
C LEU A 168 14.46 -13.15 -27.77
N TYR A 169 14.19 -12.57 -26.60
CA TYR A 169 15.09 -11.65 -25.88
C TYR A 169 15.23 -12.04 -24.39
N PRO A 170 15.67 -13.29 -24.10
CA PRO A 170 15.72 -13.81 -22.73
C PRO A 170 16.72 -13.06 -21.86
N LEU A 171 17.78 -12.48 -22.43
CA LEU A 171 18.77 -11.69 -21.69
C LEU A 171 18.15 -10.40 -21.16
N GLU A 172 17.54 -9.60 -22.03
CA GLU A 172 16.90 -8.34 -21.65
C GLU A 172 15.75 -8.56 -20.68
N ALA A 173 14.91 -9.58 -20.93
CA ALA A 173 13.85 -9.95 -20.00
C ALA A 173 14.41 -10.28 -18.60
N GLN A 174 15.46 -11.09 -18.52
CA GLN A 174 16.07 -11.48 -17.24
C GLN A 174 16.78 -10.32 -16.54
N VAL A 175 17.46 -9.43 -17.27
CA VAL A 175 18.09 -8.23 -16.70
C VAL A 175 17.04 -7.31 -16.09
N VAL A 176 15.95 -7.03 -16.81
CA VAL A 176 14.87 -6.18 -16.31
C VAL A 176 14.14 -6.84 -15.14
N MET A 177 13.87 -8.14 -15.22
CA MET A 177 13.32 -8.88 -14.09
C MET A 177 14.24 -8.79 -12.87
N ALA A 178 15.55 -9.01 -13.06
CA ALA A 178 16.57 -8.91 -12.02
C ALA A 178 16.65 -7.50 -11.42
N SER A 179 16.25 -6.45 -12.15
CA SER A 179 16.20 -5.06 -11.70
C SER A 179 14.98 -4.71 -10.82
N LEU A 180 13.97 -5.58 -10.76
CA LEU A 180 12.91 -5.47 -9.74
C LEU A 180 13.38 -6.03 -8.39
N ALA A 181 13.25 -5.24 -7.32
CA ALA A 181 13.64 -5.63 -5.97
C ALA A 181 12.58 -6.51 -5.28
N ASP A 182 11.31 -6.28 -5.58
CA ASP A 182 10.13 -6.93 -5.01
C ASP A 182 9.00 -7.00 -6.06
N ALA A 183 7.85 -7.55 -5.68
CA ALA A 183 6.72 -7.75 -6.58
C ALA A 183 5.70 -6.59 -6.62
N SER A 184 5.81 -5.55 -5.78
CA SER A 184 4.68 -4.65 -5.51
C SER A 184 4.21 -3.86 -6.72
N ASP A 185 5.14 -3.28 -7.50
CA ASP A 185 4.75 -2.46 -8.66
C ASP A 185 4.20 -3.33 -9.80
N LEU A 186 4.73 -4.54 -9.94
CA LEU A 186 4.21 -5.54 -10.86
C LEU A 186 2.81 -6.00 -10.44
N LEU A 187 2.63 -6.33 -9.16
CA LEU A 187 1.37 -6.78 -8.60
C LEU A 187 0.28 -5.74 -8.75
N ARG A 188 0.57 -4.46 -8.54
CA ARG A 188 -0.40 -3.38 -8.71
C ARG A 188 -0.98 -3.35 -10.11
N LEU A 189 -0.13 -3.51 -11.13
CA LEU A 189 -0.54 -3.55 -12.53
C LEU A 189 -1.32 -4.84 -12.86
N LEU A 190 -0.86 -5.99 -12.36
CA LEU A 190 -1.52 -7.28 -12.58
C LEU A 190 -2.92 -7.32 -11.94
N LEU A 191 -3.05 -6.81 -10.72
CA LEU A 191 -4.30 -6.74 -9.96
C LEU A 191 -5.29 -5.78 -10.61
N ASN A 192 -4.89 -4.52 -10.86
CA ASN A 192 -5.79 -3.53 -11.47
C ASN A 192 -6.24 -3.95 -12.88
N GLY A 193 -5.37 -4.59 -13.65
CA GLY A 193 -5.69 -5.05 -15.00
C GLY A 193 -6.36 -6.43 -15.07
N GLY A 194 -6.55 -7.13 -13.94
CA GLY A 194 -7.06 -8.50 -13.92
C GLY A 194 -6.23 -9.48 -14.77
N HIS A 195 -4.91 -9.28 -14.86
CA HIS A 195 -4.03 -9.97 -15.80
C HIS A 195 -3.60 -11.38 -15.32
N SER A 196 -4.56 -12.26 -15.02
CA SER A 196 -4.30 -13.60 -14.45
C SER A 196 -3.30 -14.45 -15.24
N ALA A 197 -3.46 -14.54 -16.57
CA ALA A 197 -2.58 -15.33 -17.42
C ALA A 197 -1.13 -14.80 -17.37
N LYS A 198 -0.97 -13.47 -17.53
CA LYS A 198 0.34 -12.81 -17.45
C LYS A 198 0.95 -12.94 -16.05
N ALA A 199 0.15 -12.89 -14.99
CA ALA A 199 0.61 -13.10 -13.62
C ALA A 199 1.20 -14.49 -13.41
N GLY A 200 0.52 -15.54 -13.90
CA GLY A 200 1.01 -16.91 -13.84
C GLY A 200 2.29 -17.11 -14.65
N TYR A 201 2.35 -16.50 -15.83
CA TYR A 201 3.52 -16.52 -16.71
C TYR A 201 4.73 -15.83 -16.06
N LEU A 202 4.56 -14.62 -15.52
CA LEU A 202 5.62 -13.88 -14.83
C LEU A 202 6.05 -14.55 -13.51
N ALA A 203 5.11 -15.13 -12.75
CA ALA A 203 5.45 -15.91 -11.56
C ALA A 203 6.38 -17.07 -11.93
N LYS A 204 6.06 -17.83 -12.97
CA LYS A 204 6.93 -18.91 -13.45
C LYS A 204 8.29 -18.39 -13.91
N ALA A 205 8.32 -17.23 -14.59
CA ALA A 205 9.55 -16.54 -14.98
C ALA A 205 10.46 -16.26 -13.77
N PHE A 206 9.90 -15.66 -12.71
CA PHE A 206 10.66 -15.36 -11.50
C PHE A 206 11.15 -16.63 -10.80
N ARG A 207 10.33 -17.68 -10.76
CA ARG A 207 10.72 -18.96 -10.17
C ARG A 207 11.90 -19.59 -10.92
N GLN A 208 11.85 -19.61 -12.25
CA GLN A 208 12.94 -20.13 -13.08
C GLN A 208 14.23 -19.34 -12.95
N THR A 209 14.14 -18.03 -12.70
CA THR A 209 15.30 -17.13 -12.51
C THR A 209 15.81 -17.08 -11.05
N GLY A 210 15.42 -18.07 -10.23
CA GLY A 210 15.90 -18.21 -8.85
C GLY A 210 15.24 -17.23 -7.87
N ARG A 211 14.10 -16.64 -8.22
CA ARG A 211 13.33 -15.71 -7.39
C ARG A 211 11.96 -16.27 -7.01
N GLY A 212 11.98 -17.49 -6.47
CA GLY A 212 10.77 -18.21 -6.04
C GLY A 212 9.89 -17.41 -5.08
N GLU A 213 10.49 -16.63 -4.17
CA GLU A 213 9.73 -15.81 -3.22
C GLU A 213 8.84 -14.76 -3.90
N LEU A 214 9.32 -14.12 -4.98
CA LEU A 214 8.52 -13.17 -5.75
C LEU A 214 7.42 -13.89 -6.54
N ALA A 215 7.71 -15.07 -7.07
CA ALA A 215 6.70 -15.90 -7.74
C ALA A 215 5.57 -16.28 -6.78
N ASP A 216 5.92 -16.76 -5.59
CA ASP A 216 4.97 -17.14 -4.55
C ASP A 216 4.14 -15.93 -4.09
N GLU A 217 4.78 -14.76 -3.97
CA GLU A 217 4.07 -13.52 -3.64
C GLU A 217 3.08 -13.10 -4.71
N ILE A 218 3.46 -13.17 -5.99
CA ILE A 218 2.55 -12.86 -7.11
C ILE A 218 1.33 -13.77 -7.08
N LEU A 219 1.55 -15.09 -6.97
CA LEU A 219 0.48 -16.08 -6.97
C LEU A 219 -0.45 -15.91 -5.75
N ARG A 220 0.12 -15.68 -4.56
CA ARG A 220 -0.67 -15.49 -3.33
C ARG A 220 -1.50 -14.22 -3.39
N ALA A 221 -0.93 -13.11 -3.87
CA ALA A 221 -1.65 -11.84 -3.93
C ALA A 221 -2.79 -11.89 -4.96
N MET A 222 -2.55 -12.44 -6.16
CA MET A 222 -3.60 -12.58 -7.17
C MET A 222 -4.74 -13.49 -6.70
N LYS A 223 -4.41 -14.67 -6.12
CA LYS A 223 -5.42 -15.59 -5.57
C LYS A 223 -6.18 -14.97 -4.40
N GLY A 224 -5.47 -14.25 -3.52
CA GLY A 224 -6.09 -13.55 -2.39
C GLY A 224 -7.07 -12.46 -2.82
N ALA A 225 -6.84 -11.83 -3.98
CA ALA A 225 -7.76 -10.87 -4.59
C ALA A 225 -8.89 -11.54 -5.40
N GLY A 226 -9.00 -12.87 -5.41
CA GLY A 226 -10.07 -13.63 -6.07
C GLY A 226 -9.80 -14.04 -7.52
N TYR A 227 -8.59 -13.81 -8.05
CA TYR A 227 -8.24 -14.22 -9.42
C TYR A 227 -7.79 -15.68 -9.48
N ASP A 228 -8.24 -16.45 -10.50
CA ASP A 228 -7.64 -17.77 -10.82
C ASP A 228 -6.34 -17.57 -11.61
N VAL A 229 -5.23 -18.10 -11.09
CA VAL A 229 -3.90 -17.96 -11.68
C VAL A 229 -3.18 -19.30 -11.71
N ARG A 230 -2.66 -19.66 -12.88
CA ARG A 230 -1.91 -20.90 -13.15
C ARG A 230 -0.56 -20.56 -13.79
N GLU A 231 0.52 -21.15 -13.29
CA GLU A 231 1.86 -20.94 -13.84
C GLU A 231 1.99 -21.56 -15.25
N SER A 232 2.63 -20.83 -16.16
CA SER A 232 3.02 -21.29 -17.51
C SER A 232 4.45 -20.83 -17.82
N SER A 233 5.24 -21.68 -18.49
CA SER A 233 6.70 -21.46 -18.64
C SER A 233 7.05 -20.44 -19.73
N PRO A 234 7.82 -19.38 -19.41
CA PRO A 234 8.26 -18.38 -20.39
C PRO A 234 9.57 -18.69 -21.09
N PHE A 235 10.50 -19.39 -20.43
CA PHE A 235 11.85 -19.66 -20.94
C PHE A 235 12.03 -21.13 -21.34
N GLU A 236 12.89 -21.38 -22.32
CA GLU A 236 13.38 -22.72 -22.63
C GLU A 236 14.36 -23.22 -21.55
N ALA A 237 14.44 -24.54 -21.37
CA ALA A 237 15.32 -25.15 -20.39
C ALA A 237 16.80 -24.83 -20.69
N GLY A 238 17.49 -24.22 -19.72
CA GLY A 238 18.93 -23.90 -19.80
C GLY A 238 19.28 -22.43 -20.05
N GLN A 239 18.30 -21.57 -20.35
CA GLN A 239 18.53 -20.13 -20.61
C GLN A 239 18.59 -19.25 -19.34
N VAL A 240 18.68 -19.83 -18.15
CA VAL A 240 18.63 -19.09 -16.88
C VAL A 240 20.02 -18.61 -16.46
N PHE A 241 20.20 -17.31 -16.30
CA PHE A 241 21.46 -16.71 -15.87
C PHE A 241 21.58 -16.59 -14.34
N ARG A 242 22.82 -16.53 -13.82
CA ARG A 242 23.09 -16.40 -12.37
C ARG A 242 22.63 -15.06 -11.81
N ARG A 243 22.21 -15.08 -10.54
CA ARG A 243 21.84 -13.90 -9.74
C ARG A 243 23.00 -12.89 -9.69
N GLN A 244 22.71 -11.64 -10.06
CA GLN A 244 23.62 -10.51 -9.85
C GLN A 244 23.51 -9.97 -8.42
N SER A 245 24.64 -9.60 -7.82
CA SER A 245 24.66 -8.87 -6.55
C SER A 245 24.46 -7.39 -6.82
N ARG A 246 23.58 -6.73 -6.06
CA ARG A 246 23.42 -5.28 -6.11
C ARG A 246 24.34 -4.61 -5.08
N PRO A 247 24.91 -3.44 -5.40
CA PRO A 247 25.49 -2.58 -4.37
C PRO A 247 24.38 -2.14 -3.40
N ALA A 248 24.66 -2.13 -2.09
CA ALA A 248 23.67 -1.78 -1.08
C ALA A 248 23.36 -0.27 -1.12
N ALA A 249 22.07 0.11 -1.18
CA ALA A 249 21.69 1.52 -1.09
C ALA A 249 21.99 2.11 0.30
N PRO A 250 22.23 3.44 0.39
CA PRO A 250 22.50 4.12 1.66
C PRO A 250 21.44 3.92 2.74
N ILE A 251 20.18 3.67 2.35
CA ILE A 251 19.09 3.38 3.29
C ILE A 251 19.35 2.12 4.12
N VAL A 252 20.05 1.13 3.55
CA VAL A 252 20.43 -0.10 4.26
C VAL A 252 21.34 0.24 5.43
N GLY A 253 22.45 0.93 5.17
CA GLY A 253 23.38 1.35 6.22
C GLY A 253 22.73 2.25 7.27
N ARG A 254 21.80 3.14 6.86
CA ARG A 254 21.04 3.95 7.81
C ARG A 254 20.19 3.10 8.76
N VAL A 255 19.46 2.13 8.23
CA VAL A 255 18.61 1.22 9.02
C VAL A 255 19.45 0.39 10.00
N GLU A 256 20.59 -0.12 9.56
CA GLU A 256 21.54 -0.87 10.39
C GLU A 256 22.11 0.00 11.53
N MET A 257 22.57 1.21 11.23
CA MET A 257 23.12 2.13 12.24
C MET A 257 22.06 2.59 13.25
N LEU A 258 20.81 2.81 12.82
CA LEU A 258 19.70 3.12 13.74
C LEU A 258 19.44 1.95 14.69
N TRP A 259 19.45 0.71 14.18
CA TRP A 259 19.29 -0.47 15.02
C TRP A 259 20.41 -0.59 16.06
N GLU A 260 21.66 -0.54 15.61
CA GLU A 260 22.83 -0.70 16.47
C GLU A 260 22.90 0.37 17.56
N SER A 261 22.68 1.64 17.20
CA SER A 261 22.74 2.76 18.14
C SER A 261 21.66 2.74 19.23
N MET A 262 20.51 2.11 18.96
CA MET A 262 19.35 2.10 19.85
C MET A 262 19.20 0.80 20.65
N ARG A 263 19.75 -0.32 20.15
CA ARG A 263 19.67 -1.65 20.74
C ARG A 263 20.01 -1.67 22.24
N GLY A 264 21.13 -1.05 22.61
CA GLY A 264 21.61 -1.05 24.00
C GLY A 264 20.63 -0.38 24.97
N LYS A 265 19.99 0.71 24.55
CA LYS A 265 19.00 1.43 25.35
C LYS A 265 17.75 0.59 25.61
N VAL A 266 17.31 -0.20 24.62
CA VAL A 266 16.16 -1.10 24.79
C VAL A 266 16.49 -2.20 25.79
N LEU A 267 17.64 -2.86 25.63
CA LEU A 267 18.07 -3.94 26.52
C LEU A 267 18.21 -3.51 27.98
N ALA A 268 18.70 -2.30 28.22
CA ALA A 268 18.90 -1.78 29.57
C ALA A 268 17.58 -1.52 30.33
N SER A 269 16.50 -1.17 29.63
CA SER A 269 15.23 -0.78 30.26
C SER A 269 14.18 -1.89 30.30
N PHE A 270 14.24 -2.87 29.40
CA PHE A 270 13.17 -3.85 29.24
C PHE A 270 13.23 -4.98 30.28
N PRO A 271 12.10 -5.42 30.88
CA PRO A 271 12.09 -6.56 31.79
C PRO A 271 12.65 -7.82 31.13
N LYS A 272 13.32 -8.68 31.90
CA LYS A 272 13.85 -9.95 31.41
C LYS A 272 12.73 -10.81 30.81
N ALA A 273 13.02 -11.47 29.68
CA ALA A 273 12.06 -12.34 29.02
C ALA A 273 11.62 -13.49 29.94
N PRO A 274 10.31 -13.74 30.09
CA PRO A 274 9.80 -14.90 30.82
C PRO A 274 10.28 -16.25 30.26
N GLY A 275 10.55 -16.31 28.96
CA GLY A 275 10.78 -17.54 28.22
C GLY A 275 9.48 -18.05 27.61
N LEU A 276 9.56 -18.97 26.64
CA LEU A 276 8.38 -19.47 25.93
C LEU A 276 7.31 -20.01 26.91
N PRO A 277 6.03 -19.76 26.65
CA PRO A 277 4.97 -20.12 27.59
C PRO A 277 4.87 -21.63 27.78
N THR A 278 4.90 -22.08 29.04
CA THR A 278 4.73 -23.49 29.39
C THR A 278 3.36 -24.04 28.98
N ASN A 279 2.31 -23.20 29.10
CA ASN A 279 0.95 -23.53 28.66
C ASN A 279 0.60 -22.67 27.44
N LYS A 280 0.80 -23.23 26.25
CA LYS A 280 0.56 -22.57 24.96
C LYS A 280 -0.92 -22.31 24.71
N GLU A 281 -1.82 -23.22 25.11
CA GLU A 281 -3.27 -23.01 24.95
C GLU A 281 -3.77 -21.85 25.81
N ALA A 282 -3.26 -21.70 27.04
CA ALA A 282 -3.60 -20.57 27.90
C ALA A 282 -3.10 -19.24 27.29
N TYR A 283 -1.91 -19.23 26.69
CA TYR A 283 -1.41 -18.06 25.97
C TYR A 283 -2.32 -17.69 24.79
N LEU A 284 -2.72 -18.66 23.97
CA LEU A 284 -3.58 -18.40 22.81
C LEU A 284 -5.01 -18.00 23.20
N ARG A 285 -5.59 -18.62 24.24
CA ARG A 285 -6.88 -18.17 24.80
C ARG A 285 -6.81 -16.73 25.27
N PHE A 286 -5.71 -16.35 25.91
CA PHE A 286 -5.50 -14.96 26.30
C PHE A 286 -5.42 -14.01 25.09
N VAL A 287 -4.74 -14.42 24.01
CA VAL A 287 -4.73 -13.66 22.75
C VAL A 287 -6.14 -13.49 22.20
N ASP A 288 -6.99 -14.52 22.25
CA ASP A 288 -8.40 -14.41 21.84
C ASP A 288 -9.19 -13.45 22.73
N GLU A 289 -9.02 -13.54 24.04
CA GLU A 289 -9.74 -12.71 25.02
C GLU A 289 -9.38 -11.22 24.89
N ILE A 290 -8.13 -10.89 24.52
CA ILE A 290 -7.69 -9.49 24.39
C ILE A 290 -8.04 -8.85 23.05
N TYR A 291 -8.43 -9.65 22.05
CA TYR A 291 -8.74 -9.17 20.70
C TYR A 291 -9.67 -7.95 20.70
N ARG A 292 -10.75 -7.97 21.51
CA ARG A 292 -11.73 -6.88 21.54
C ARG A 292 -11.09 -5.53 21.91
N THR A 293 -10.27 -5.53 22.95
CA THR A 293 -9.54 -4.34 23.41
C THR A 293 -8.44 -3.94 22.45
N ASP A 294 -7.72 -4.92 21.88
CA ASP A 294 -6.67 -4.67 20.89
C ASP A 294 -7.22 -3.99 19.64
N ALA A 295 -8.29 -4.55 19.05
CA ALA A 295 -8.92 -4.02 17.84
C ALA A 295 -9.48 -2.62 18.06
N TYR A 296 -10.23 -2.39 19.14
CA TYR A 296 -10.77 -1.07 19.49
C TYR A 296 -9.66 -0.02 19.52
N HIS A 297 -8.63 -0.19 20.36
CA HIS A 297 -7.61 0.83 20.50
C HIS A 297 -6.73 0.95 19.25
N SER A 298 -6.38 -0.16 18.60
CA SER A 298 -5.55 -0.16 17.41
C SER A 298 -6.22 0.60 16.26
N LEU A 299 -7.52 0.43 16.06
CA LEU A 299 -8.28 1.15 15.02
C LEU A 299 -8.51 2.61 15.41
N SER A 300 -8.91 2.90 16.66
CA SER A 300 -9.17 4.28 17.09
C SER A 300 -7.90 5.16 17.10
N ILE A 301 -6.71 4.58 17.32
CA ILE A 301 -5.43 5.31 17.17
C ILE A 301 -5.25 5.86 15.74
N GLU A 302 -5.71 5.12 14.73
CA GLU A 302 -5.65 5.53 13.32
C GLU A 302 -6.80 6.47 12.93
N GLY A 303 -7.74 6.75 13.84
CA GLY A 303 -8.84 7.68 13.65
C GLY A 303 -10.14 7.06 13.11
N TYR A 304 -10.29 5.74 13.18
CA TYR A 304 -11.58 5.08 12.91
C TYR A 304 -12.52 5.26 14.11
N SER A 305 -13.80 5.52 13.84
CA SER A 305 -14.84 5.63 14.88
C SER A 305 -15.44 4.26 15.15
N VAL A 306 -14.64 3.37 15.74
CA VAL A 306 -15.07 2.01 16.12
C VAL A 306 -15.50 1.94 17.58
N THR A 307 -16.58 1.22 17.86
CA THR A 307 -17.02 0.89 19.22
C THR A 307 -16.65 -0.56 19.56
N PRO A 308 -16.45 -0.90 20.84
CA PRO A 308 -16.30 -2.29 21.29
C PRO A 308 -17.44 -3.21 20.83
N ALA A 309 -18.68 -2.71 20.77
CA ALA A 309 -19.83 -3.42 20.21
C ALA A 309 -19.65 -3.78 18.72
N LEU A 310 -19.19 -2.82 17.89
CA LEU A 310 -18.91 -3.07 16.47
C LEU A 310 -17.83 -4.14 16.28
N VAL A 311 -16.76 -4.08 17.08
CA VAL A 311 -15.68 -5.08 17.05
C VAL A 311 -16.22 -6.48 17.35
N GLU A 312 -17.16 -6.58 18.31
CA GLU A 312 -17.78 -7.85 18.68
C GLU A 312 -18.76 -8.36 17.61
N LYS A 313 -19.56 -7.49 16.98
CA LYS A 313 -20.43 -7.82 15.84
C LYS A 313 -19.62 -8.48 14.72
N VAL A 314 -18.50 -7.87 14.35
CA VAL A 314 -17.58 -8.40 13.32
C VAL A 314 -16.98 -9.74 13.72
N ARG A 315 -16.60 -9.91 15.00
CA ARG A 315 -16.01 -11.14 15.52
C ARG A 315 -16.98 -12.33 15.46
N GLN A 316 -18.26 -12.10 15.73
CA GLN A 316 -19.32 -13.12 15.77
C GLN A 316 -19.85 -13.50 14.38
N GLY A 317 -19.40 -12.83 13.32
CA GLY A 317 -19.87 -13.10 11.95
C GLY A 317 -21.24 -12.49 11.64
N GLY A 318 -21.78 -11.62 12.49
CA GLY A 318 -23.04 -10.90 12.25
C GLY A 318 -22.90 -9.76 11.23
N TRP A 319 -21.97 -9.87 10.29
CA TRP A 319 -21.63 -8.87 9.28
C TRP A 319 -21.80 -9.49 7.90
N ASP A 320 -22.58 -8.84 7.05
CA ASP A 320 -22.92 -9.35 5.72
C ASP A 320 -22.96 -8.22 4.68
N PRO A 321 -21.85 -7.91 4.00
CA PRO A 321 -21.78 -6.83 3.01
C PRO A 321 -22.43 -7.20 1.68
N GLU A 322 -22.72 -8.49 1.45
CA GLU A 322 -23.35 -8.97 0.24
C GLU A 322 -24.86 -8.69 0.30
N TYR A 323 -25.45 -8.75 1.49
CA TYR A 323 -26.89 -8.61 1.70
C TYR A 323 -27.31 -7.40 2.58
N ASP A 324 -26.39 -6.75 3.32
CA ASP A 324 -26.63 -5.51 4.09
C ASP A 324 -25.93 -4.27 3.46
N PRO A 325 -26.70 -3.37 2.80
CA PRO A 325 -26.18 -2.13 2.22
C PRO A 325 -25.61 -1.12 3.24
N GLY A 326 -25.95 -1.24 4.52
CA GLY A 326 -25.41 -0.43 5.61
C GLY A 326 -23.98 -0.86 5.97
N ASP A 327 -23.76 -2.16 6.10
CA ASP A 327 -22.44 -2.74 6.38
C ASP A 327 -21.44 -2.52 5.22
N ARG A 328 -21.93 -2.52 3.97
CA ARG A 328 -21.10 -2.24 2.78
C ARG A 328 -20.60 -0.79 2.70
N ARG A 329 -21.34 0.17 3.25
CA ARG A 329 -21.01 1.61 3.20
C ARG A 329 -20.29 2.11 4.44
N ASN A 330 -20.22 1.28 5.50
CA ASN A 330 -19.56 1.65 6.74
C ASN A 330 -18.05 1.33 6.68
N ARG A 331 -17.25 2.36 6.34
CA ARG A 331 -15.78 2.26 6.29
C ARG A 331 -15.16 1.74 7.60
N ASP A 332 -15.73 2.10 8.74
CA ASP A 332 -15.19 1.73 10.05
C ASP A 332 -15.49 0.26 10.36
N ALA A 333 -16.65 -0.26 9.93
CA ALA A 333 -16.96 -1.68 9.98
C ALA A 333 -16.04 -2.51 9.07
N LEU A 334 -15.76 -2.03 7.85
CA LEU A 334 -14.81 -2.68 6.93
C LEU A 334 -13.38 -2.71 7.49
N ALA A 335 -12.95 -1.63 8.15
CA ALA A 335 -11.66 -1.58 8.82
C ALA A 335 -11.60 -2.56 10.01
N ALA A 336 -12.67 -2.66 10.80
CA ALA A 336 -12.79 -3.65 11.87
C ALA A 336 -12.75 -5.09 11.33
N ARG A 337 -13.43 -5.34 10.20
CA ARG A 337 -13.41 -6.64 9.52
C ARG A 337 -12.02 -7.02 9.03
N GLY A 338 -11.33 -6.11 8.34
CA GLY A 338 -9.98 -6.37 7.86
C GLY A 338 -9.00 -6.58 9.00
N TYR A 339 -9.16 -5.81 10.10
CA TYR A 339 -8.38 -6.02 11.32
C TYR A 339 -8.59 -7.40 11.92
N TRP A 340 -9.84 -7.88 12.00
CA TRP A 340 -10.14 -9.22 12.46
C TRP A 340 -9.46 -10.29 11.60
N GLN A 341 -9.56 -10.19 10.28
CA GLN A 341 -8.96 -11.15 9.35
C GLN A 341 -7.43 -11.19 9.50
N ALA A 342 -6.79 -10.02 9.55
CA ALA A 342 -5.35 -9.92 9.78
C ALA A 342 -4.95 -10.47 11.15
N PHE A 343 -5.73 -10.18 12.20
CA PHE A 343 -5.50 -10.68 13.55
C PHE A 343 -5.51 -12.22 13.60
N GLN A 344 -6.44 -12.88 12.90
CA GLN A 344 -6.47 -14.35 12.85
C GLN A 344 -5.20 -14.93 12.22
N LEU A 345 -4.64 -14.29 11.19
CA LEU A 345 -3.36 -14.70 10.61
C LEU A 345 -2.20 -14.45 11.57
N VAL A 346 -2.18 -13.30 12.23
CA VAL A 346 -1.15 -12.97 13.23
C VAL A 346 -1.18 -13.96 14.39
N LYS A 347 -2.36 -14.35 14.86
CA LYS A 347 -2.54 -15.38 15.91
C LYS A 347 -1.95 -16.73 15.48
N LYS A 348 -2.15 -17.15 14.23
CA LYS A 348 -1.53 -18.37 13.69
C LYS A 348 -0.01 -18.28 13.67
N GLU A 349 0.55 -17.11 13.35
CA GLU A 349 2.01 -16.93 13.44
C GLU A 349 2.49 -16.90 14.90
N VAL A 350 1.73 -16.31 15.82
CA VAL A 350 2.02 -16.37 17.26
C VAL A 350 2.03 -17.81 17.77
N GLU A 351 1.09 -18.66 17.36
CA GLU A 351 1.05 -20.08 17.71
C GLU A 351 2.34 -20.80 17.32
N LYS A 352 2.84 -20.59 16.10
CA LYS A 352 4.13 -21.14 15.64
C LYS A 352 5.31 -20.57 16.42
N VAL A 353 5.30 -19.27 16.70
CA VAL A 353 6.36 -18.59 17.46
C VAL A 353 6.46 -19.15 18.88
N ILE A 354 5.34 -19.31 19.58
CA ILE A 354 5.36 -19.91 20.93
C ILE A 354 5.67 -21.42 20.88
N ALA A 355 5.57 -22.05 19.71
CA ALA A 355 6.06 -23.40 19.46
C ALA A 355 7.58 -23.48 19.22
N GLY A 356 8.27 -22.33 19.09
CA GLY A 356 9.73 -22.25 18.96
C GLY A 356 10.23 -21.98 17.55
N GLU A 357 9.35 -21.73 16.59
CA GLU A 357 9.74 -21.34 15.23
C GLU A 357 10.34 -19.92 15.19
N ASN A 358 11.14 -19.62 14.16
CA ASN A 358 11.81 -18.33 14.03
C ASN A 358 10.79 -17.20 13.77
N PRO A 359 10.58 -16.27 14.73
CA PRO A 359 9.53 -15.26 14.61
C PRO A 359 9.79 -14.25 13.49
N ALA A 360 11.05 -13.89 13.24
CA ALA A 360 11.39 -12.91 12.23
C ALA A 360 11.19 -13.47 10.82
N ALA A 361 11.55 -14.73 10.60
CA ALA A 361 11.32 -15.43 9.34
C ALA A 361 9.81 -15.58 9.04
N LEU A 362 9.02 -15.98 10.05
CA LEU A 362 7.56 -16.06 9.93
C LEU A 362 6.93 -14.69 9.60
N ALA A 363 7.31 -13.65 10.34
CA ALA A 363 6.83 -12.29 10.08
C ALA A 363 7.23 -11.78 8.69
N ARG A 364 8.48 -12.03 8.26
CA ARG A 364 8.97 -11.69 6.91
C ARG A 364 8.10 -12.35 5.84
N ALA A 365 7.78 -13.63 6.00
CA ALA A 365 6.96 -14.37 5.04
C ALA A 365 5.48 -13.94 5.03
N ALA A 366 4.93 -13.51 6.17
CA ALA A 366 3.49 -13.31 6.34
C ALA A 366 3.01 -11.85 6.30
N HIS A 367 3.88 -10.85 6.53
CA HIS A 367 3.44 -9.46 6.70
C HIS A 367 2.65 -8.87 5.52
N ASN A 368 2.99 -9.22 4.26
CA ASN A 368 2.20 -8.78 3.10
C ASN A 368 0.80 -9.39 3.10
N GLN A 369 0.64 -10.62 3.61
CA GLN A 369 -0.67 -11.25 3.74
C GLN A 369 -1.50 -10.57 4.83
N TRP A 370 -0.90 -10.24 5.99
CA TRP A 370 -1.60 -9.47 7.03
C TRP A 370 -2.08 -8.12 6.49
N TYR A 371 -1.22 -7.42 5.74
CA TYR A 371 -1.59 -6.17 5.07
C TYR A 371 -2.75 -6.38 4.09
N ARG A 372 -2.72 -7.43 3.26
CA ARG A 372 -3.81 -7.73 2.33
C ARG A 372 -5.14 -7.92 3.06
N GLU A 373 -5.17 -8.71 4.14
CA GLU A 373 -6.38 -8.91 4.94
C GLU A 373 -6.89 -7.60 5.58
N LEU A 374 -6.01 -6.66 5.96
CA LEU A 374 -6.45 -5.37 6.49
C LEU A 374 -7.32 -4.57 5.51
N PHE A 375 -7.11 -4.75 4.19
CA PHE A 375 -7.74 -3.93 3.15
C PHE A 375 -8.63 -4.72 2.19
N GLN A 376 -8.60 -6.06 2.21
CA GLN A 376 -9.42 -6.93 1.38
C GLN A 376 -10.93 -6.61 1.47
N PRO A 377 -11.51 -6.33 2.65
CA PRO A 377 -12.93 -5.94 2.74
C PRO A 377 -13.24 -4.65 1.98
N CYS A 378 -12.36 -3.65 2.06
CA CYS A 378 -12.55 -2.38 1.34
C CYS A 378 -12.48 -2.56 -0.18
N VAL A 379 -11.61 -3.44 -0.67
CA VAL A 379 -11.54 -3.78 -2.10
C VAL A 379 -12.79 -4.54 -2.53
N THR A 380 -13.22 -5.53 -1.75
CA THR A 380 -14.43 -6.32 -2.03
C THR A 380 -15.68 -5.45 -2.06
N ALA A 381 -15.76 -4.44 -1.18
CA ALA A 381 -16.85 -3.47 -1.16
C ALA A 381 -16.82 -2.48 -2.34
N GLY A 382 -15.71 -2.39 -3.08
CA GLY A 382 -15.48 -1.44 -4.17
C GLY A 382 -15.03 -0.04 -3.71
N LEU A 383 -14.57 0.10 -2.47
CA LEU A 383 -14.07 1.38 -1.93
C LEU A 383 -12.59 1.63 -2.27
N LEU A 384 -11.85 0.56 -2.61
CA LEU A 384 -10.46 0.62 -3.02
C LEU A 384 -10.27 -0.24 -4.28
N GLU A 385 -9.37 0.20 -5.16
CA GLU A 385 -8.94 -0.60 -6.31
C GLU A 385 -8.17 -1.86 -5.87
N PRO A 386 -8.25 -2.99 -6.60
CA PRO A 386 -7.52 -4.22 -6.27
C PRO A 386 -6.02 -4.04 -6.04
N GLY A 387 -5.38 -3.13 -6.78
CA GLY A 387 -3.96 -2.80 -6.66
C GLY A 387 -3.57 -2.13 -5.33
N ALA A 388 -4.53 -1.74 -4.48
CA ALA A 388 -4.27 -1.36 -3.10
C ALA A 388 -3.67 -2.54 -2.28
N LEU A 389 -3.92 -3.78 -2.70
CA LEU A 389 -3.44 -5.02 -2.08
C LEU A 389 -2.03 -5.43 -2.52
N ALA A 390 -1.41 -4.66 -3.42
CA ALA A 390 -0.15 -5.01 -4.06
C ALA A 390 1.08 -4.98 -3.13
N GLY A 391 0.93 -4.59 -1.86
CA GLY A 391 2.03 -4.48 -0.91
C GLY A 391 2.60 -3.06 -0.85
N TYR A 392 3.91 -2.92 -1.00
CA TYR A 392 4.60 -1.67 -0.68
C TYR A 392 4.17 -0.49 -1.57
N ARG A 393 4.16 0.70 -0.97
CA ARG A 393 3.73 1.94 -1.63
C ARG A 393 4.62 2.31 -2.80
N ASN A 394 4.06 3.03 -3.77
CA ASN A 394 4.75 3.68 -4.89
C ASN A 394 4.47 5.18 -4.93
N ILE A 395 4.00 5.73 -3.81
CA ILE A 395 3.66 7.14 -3.63
C ILE A 395 4.42 7.70 -2.42
N PRO A 396 4.69 9.02 -2.41
CA PRO A 396 5.13 9.69 -1.19
C PRO A 396 4.03 9.61 -0.13
N VAL A 397 4.45 9.52 1.14
CA VAL A 397 3.56 9.53 2.31
C VAL A 397 4.14 10.48 3.35
N TYR A 398 3.25 11.08 4.15
CA TYR A 398 3.61 12.05 5.18
C TYR A 398 2.89 11.71 6.48
N LEU A 399 3.58 11.85 7.60
CA LEU A 399 3.02 11.56 8.92
C LEU A 399 2.37 12.82 9.49
N ARG A 400 1.07 12.77 9.76
CA ARG A 400 0.33 13.91 10.31
C ARG A 400 0.92 14.34 11.66
N GLY A 401 1.32 15.60 11.77
CA GLY A 401 1.82 16.20 13.01
C GLY A 401 3.27 15.87 13.37
N SER A 402 4.00 15.15 12.50
CA SER A 402 5.42 14.86 12.68
C SER A 402 6.28 15.71 11.75
N ARG A 403 7.51 16.02 12.19
CA ARG A 403 8.56 16.57 11.30
C ARG A 403 9.34 15.48 10.56
N TYR A 404 9.15 14.22 10.95
CA TYR A 404 9.78 13.10 10.28
C TYR A 404 9.02 12.75 9.00
N VAL A 405 9.76 12.66 7.89
CA VAL A 405 9.25 12.17 6.62
C VAL A 405 9.87 10.78 6.38
N PRO A 406 9.04 9.73 6.20
CA PRO A 406 9.54 8.40 5.86
C PRO A 406 10.43 8.40 4.61
N PRO A 407 11.27 7.37 4.40
CA PRO A 407 12.12 7.27 3.22
C PRO A 407 11.29 7.37 1.94
N ARG A 408 11.92 7.77 0.83
CA ARG A 408 11.23 7.72 -0.47
C ARG A 408 10.84 6.27 -0.80
N TRP A 409 9.75 6.09 -1.54
CA TRP A 409 9.16 4.76 -1.76
C TRP A 409 10.10 3.81 -2.53
N GLU A 410 11.00 4.35 -3.34
CA GLU A 410 12.07 3.63 -4.04
C GLU A 410 13.03 2.97 -3.03
N ALA A 411 13.36 3.68 -1.95
CA ALA A 411 14.26 3.19 -0.90
C ALA A 411 13.61 2.13 0.01
N VAL A 412 12.27 2.06 0.08
CA VAL A 412 11.54 1.06 0.87
C VAL A 412 11.92 -0.36 0.45
N ARG A 413 12.17 -0.58 -0.84
CA ARG A 413 12.45 -1.91 -1.42
C ARG A 413 13.76 -2.52 -0.92
N GLU A 414 14.71 -1.67 -0.53
CA GLU A 414 15.97 -2.09 0.08
C GLU A 414 15.92 -2.00 1.62
N ALA A 415 15.16 -1.05 2.16
CA ALA A 415 15.00 -0.88 3.59
C ALA A 415 14.29 -2.08 4.26
N MET A 416 13.25 -2.63 3.64
CA MET A 416 12.45 -3.71 4.24
C MET A 416 13.21 -5.04 4.37
N PRO A 417 13.94 -5.52 3.34
CA PRO A 417 14.82 -6.69 3.51
C PRO A 417 15.87 -6.48 4.61
N ALA A 418 16.55 -5.32 4.62
CA ALA A 418 17.55 -4.98 5.63
C ALA A 418 16.94 -4.96 7.05
N PHE A 419 15.74 -4.38 7.19
CA PHE A 419 14.96 -4.39 8.42
C PHE A 419 14.70 -5.81 8.92
N PHE A 420 14.21 -6.71 8.06
CA PHE A 420 13.94 -8.09 8.47
C PHE A 420 15.23 -8.88 8.74
N ASP A 421 16.34 -8.57 8.07
CA ASP A 421 17.64 -9.21 8.34
C ASP A 421 18.14 -8.83 9.74
N LEU A 422 17.97 -7.58 10.15
CA LEU A 422 18.25 -7.14 11.52
C LEU A 422 17.34 -7.82 12.53
N LEU A 423 16.04 -7.90 12.23
CA LEU A 423 15.06 -8.55 13.10
C LEU A 423 15.38 -10.04 13.33
N GLU A 424 15.87 -10.72 12.30
CA GLU A 424 16.25 -12.13 12.36
C GLU A 424 17.58 -12.37 13.09
N LYS A 425 18.57 -11.49 12.90
CA LYS A 425 19.86 -11.55 13.60
C LYS A 425 19.76 -11.17 15.08
N GLU A 426 18.72 -10.44 15.50
CA GLU A 426 18.59 -9.99 16.87
C GLU A 426 18.15 -11.12 17.82
N PRO A 427 19.00 -11.48 18.82
CA PRO A 427 18.65 -12.54 19.76
C PRO A 427 17.63 -12.13 20.82
N ALA A 428 17.52 -10.84 21.16
CA ALA A 428 16.67 -10.41 22.27
C ALA A 428 15.22 -10.13 21.82
N PRO A 429 14.21 -10.86 22.34
CA PRO A 429 12.81 -10.64 21.97
C PRO A 429 12.31 -9.22 22.27
N SER A 430 12.78 -8.60 23.35
CA SER A 430 12.46 -7.22 23.71
C SER A 430 12.95 -6.21 22.67
N VAL A 431 14.19 -6.38 22.18
CA VAL A 431 14.74 -5.54 21.11
C VAL A 431 13.97 -5.74 19.82
N ARG A 432 13.69 -7.01 19.45
CA ARG A 432 12.85 -7.31 18.29
C ARG A 432 11.48 -6.64 18.38
N ALA A 433 10.85 -6.63 19.56
CA ALA A 433 9.55 -5.99 19.74
C ALA A 433 9.61 -4.46 19.60
N VAL A 434 10.51 -3.80 20.34
CA VAL A 434 10.58 -2.33 20.36
C VAL A 434 11.14 -1.76 19.06
N LEU A 435 12.30 -2.24 18.61
CA LEU A 435 12.92 -1.76 17.37
C LEU A 435 12.18 -2.28 16.14
N GLY A 436 11.65 -3.51 16.19
CA GLY A 436 10.80 -4.03 15.12
C GLY A 436 9.57 -3.16 14.90
N HIS A 437 8.86 -2.79 15.97
CA HIS A 437 7.73 -1.88 15.88
C HIS A 437 8.14 -0.50 15.33
N TRP A 438 9.09 0.17 15.99
CA TRP A 438 9.44 1.55 15.65
C TRP A 438 10.02 1.64 14.24
N LEU A 439 10.95 0.76 13.89
CA LEU A 439 11.66 0.84 12.61
C LEU A 439 10.77 0.41 11.43
N PHE A 440 9.80 -0.48 11.64
CA PHE A 440 8.74 -0.74 10.65
C PHE A 440 7.93 0.55 10.37
N GLY A 441 7.51 1.25 11.43
CA GLY A 441 6.83 2.53 11.33
C GLY A 441 7.69 3.65 10.73
N TYR A 442 9.00 3.62 10.97
CA TYR A 442 10.01 4.52 10.40
C TYR A 442 10.13 4.35 8.89
N VAL A 443 10.28 3.11 8.40
CA VAL A 443 10.32 2.81 6.96
C VAL A 443 8.97 3.12 6.28
N HIS A 444 7.87 2.86 6.99
CA HIS A 444 6.51 3.14 6.56
C HIS A 444 6.20 2.51 5.18
N PRO A 445 6.27 1.17 5.06
CA PRO A 445 6.32 0.51 3.75
C PRO A 445 5.03 0.57 2.94
N TYR A 446 3.87 0.75 3.58
CA TYR A 446 2.56 0.70 2.91
C TYR A 446 1.92 2.08 2.73
N PRO A 447 0.93 2.24 1.82
CA PRO A 447 0.17 3.48 1.68
C PRO A 447 -0.61 3.85 2.95
N ASP A 448 -1.16 2.84 3.64
CA ASP A 448 -1.87 2.96 4.92
C ASP A 448 -1.69 1.66 5.74
N GLY A 449 -2.09 1.64 7.01
CA GLY A 449 -2.08 0.45 7.86
C GLY A 449 -0.76 0.20 8.59
N ASN A 450 0.26 1.03 8.38
CA ASN A 450 1.60 0.87 8.96
C ASN A 450 1.60 0.79 10.50
N GLY A 451 0.77 1.59 11.18
CA GLY A 451 0.63 1.55 12.64
C GLY A 451 0.04 0.22 13.14
N ARG A 452 -1.01 -0.28 12.49
CA ARG A 452 -1.65 -1.58 12.79
C ARG A 452 -0.66 -2.73 12.57
N MET A 453 0.04 -2.69 11.44
CA MET A 453 1.09 -3.66 11.10
C MET A 453 2.26 -3.66 12.10
N ALA A 454 2.73 -2.48 12.51
CA ALA A 454 3.79 -2.35 13.51
C ALA A 454 3.38 -2.94 14.87
N ARG A 455 2.13 -2.73 15.31
CA ARG A 455 1.59 -3.30 16.56
C ARG A 455 1.43 -4.82 16.48
N PHE A 456 0.99 -5.37 15.35
CA PHE A 456 0.99 -6.82 15.15
C PHE A 456 2.40 -7.40 15.19
N LEU A 457 3.35 -6.79 14.46
CA LEU A 457 4.74 -7.24 14.45
C LEU A 457 5.34 -7.20 15.86
N MET A 458 5.11 -6.12 16.61
CA MET A 458 5.51 -5.99 18.01
C MET A 458 5.03 -7.19 18.84
N ASN A 459 3.76 -7.54 18.74
CA ASN A 459 3.16 -8.61 19.52
C ASN A 459 3.66 -10.00 19.13
N VAL A 460 3.94 -10.26 17.85
CA VAL A 460 4.63 -11.49 17.40
C VAL A 460 6.02 -11.57 18.01
N MET A 461 6.77 -10.47 18.03
CA MET A 461 8.10 -10.43 18.64
C MET A 461 8.05 -10.57 20.17
N LEU A 462 7.06 -9.99 20.84
CA LEU A 462 6.83 -10.18 22.28
C LEU A 462 6.56 -11.65 22.62
N ALA A 463 5.71 -12.32 21.83
CA ALA A 463 5.39 -13.74 22.01
C ALA A 463 6.65 -14.63 21.96
N SER A 464 7.64 -14.26 21.14
CA SER A 464 8.91 -15.01 21.04
C SER A 464 9.76 -15.00 22.32
N GLY A 465 9.49 -14.08 23.26
CA GLY A 465 10.08 -14.06 24.59
C GLY A 465 9.14 -14.54 25.70
N GLY A 466 7.93 -14.97 25.34
CA GLY A 466 6.84 -15.26 26.27
C GLY A 466 6.28 -14.04 26.99
N TYR A 467 6.53 -12.83 26.49
CA TYR A 467 5.85 -11.64 26.96
C TYR A 467 4.37 -11.71 26.55
N PRO A 468 3.45 -11.18 27.37
CA PRO A 468 2.03 -11.14 27.02
C PRO A 468 1.77 -10.20 25.84
N TRP A 469 0.74 -10.53 25.04
CA TRP A 469 0.15 -9.60 24.08
C TRP A 469 -0.17 -8.27 24.76
N THR A 470 0.32 -7.19 24.16
CA THR A 470 0.34 -5.85 24.74
C THR A 470 -0.42 -4.88 23.85
N VAL A 471 -1.37 -4.16 24.46
CA VAL A 471 -2.22 -3.16 23.79
C VAL A 471 -1.76 -1.74 24.11
N ILE A 472 -1.61 -0.93 23.07
CA ILE A 472 -1.42 0.52 23.15
C ILE A 472 -2.79 1.17 23.15
N ARG A 473 -3.12 1.97 24.17
CA ARG A 473 -4.45 2.57 24.30
C ARG A 473 -4.60 3.84 23.48
N VAL A 474 -5.81 4.08 23.00
CA VAL A 474 -6.16 5.33 22.30
C VAL A 474 -5.97 6.57 23.18
N ILE A 475 -6.24 6.48 24.48
CA ILE A 475 -6.03 7.59 25.44
C ILE A 475 -4.55 7.98 25.55
N ASP A 476 -3.63 7.04 25.26
CA ASP A 476 -2.19 7.27 25.25
C ASP A 476 -1.66 7.73 23.88
N ARG A 477 -2.52 7.93 22.87
CA ARG A 477 -2.10 8.24 21.49
C ARG A 477 -1.08 9.37 21.41
N LYS A 478 -1.30 10.46 22.15
CA LYS A 478 -0.40 11.63 22.13
C LYS A 478 1.00 11.29 22.65
N SER A 479 1.09 10.58 23.78
CA SER A 479 2.39 10.20 24.37
C SER A 479 3.10 9.15 23.53
N TYR A 480 2.35 8.18 22.99
CA TYR A 480 2.85 7.18 22.05
C TYR A 480 3.45 7.80 20.78
N LEU A 481 2.70 8.68 20.08
CA LEU A 481 3.19 9.32 18.87
C LEU A 481 4.38 10.25 19.14
N SER A 482 4.34 11.00 20.25
CA SER A 482 5.47 11.84 20.66
C SER A 482 6.74 11.01 20.94
N ALA A 483 6.61 9.82 21.52
CA ALA A 483 7.73 8.93 21.77
C ALA A 483 8.32 8.35 20.47
N LEU A 484 7.49 8.01 19.48
CA LEU A 484 7.95 7.61 18.15
C LEU A 484 8.68 8.74 17.43
N ASP A 485 8.18 9.97 17.53
CA ASP A 485 8.82 11.16 16.93
C ASP A 485 10.20 11.41 17.53
N ARG A 486 10.36 11.29 18.85
CA ARG A 486 11.67 11.41 19.50
C ARG A 486 12.65 10.35 19.02
N ALA A 487 12.19 9.12 18.83
CA ALA A 487 13.02 8.06 18.26
C ALA A 487 13.43 8.37 16.81
N SER A 488 12.50 8.84 15.98
CA SER A 488 12.72 9.11 14.55
C SER A 488 13.52 10.39 14.26
N ILE A 489 13.40 11.42 15.10
CA ILE A 489 13.98 12.75 14.89
C ILE A 489 15.22 12.97 15.76
N GLU A 490 15.13 12.63 17.04
CA GLU A 490 16.19 12.90 18.04
C GLU A 490 17.10 11.68 18.25
N MET A 491 16.81 10.56 17.57
CA MET A 491 17.49 9.28 17.77
C MET A 491 17.42 8.77 19.22
N ASP A 492 16.32 9.10 19.90
CA ASP A 492 16.08 8.69 21.28
C ASP A 492 14.93 7.70 21.40
N ILE A 493 15.25 6.40 21.39
CA ILE A 493 14.28 5.32 21.55
C ILE A 493 13.78 5.17 23.00
N HIS A 494 14.45 5.80 23.97
CA HIS A 494 14.19 5.56 25.39
C HIS A 494 12.73 5.87 25.79
N PRO A 495 12.11 7.00 25.40
CA PRO A 495 10.71 7.29 25.72
C PRO A 495 9.75 6.22 25.19
N PHE A 496 9.99 5.73 23.96
CA PHE A 496 9.15 4.69 23.37
C PHE A 496 9.35 3.34 24.07
N THR A 497 10.60 3.01 24.40
CA THR A 497 10.94 1.82 25.19
C THR A 497 10.22 1.84 26.53
N THR A 498 10.35 2.92 27.31
CA THR A 498 9.71 3.08 28.62
C THR A 498 8.19 3.01 28.52
N PHE A 499 7.61 3.57 27.46
CA PHE A 499 6.19 3.45 27.18
C PHE A 499 5.75 1.98 27.02
N ILE A 500 6.43 1.21 26.18
CA ILE A 500 6.12 -0.22 25.98
C ILE A 500 6.39 -1.04 27.25
N VAL A 501 7.49 -0.76 27.96
CA VAL A 501 7.83 -1.43 29.23
C VAL A 501 6.69 -1.30 30.23
N ARG A 502 6.12 -0.10 30.42
CA ARG A 502 4.98 0.10 31.33
C ARG A 502 3.79 -0.77 30.95
N ARG A 503 3.49 -0.89 29.65
CA ARG A 503 2.36 -1.70 29.16
C ARG A 503 2.62 -3.20 29.33
N VAL A 504 3.84 -3.66 29.07
CA VAL A 504 4.25 -5.06 29.26
C VAL A 504 4.29 -5.43 30.74
N GLN A 505 4.85 -4.59 31.60
CA GLN A 505 4.95 -4.82 33.04
C GLN A 505 3.59 -4.97 33.69
N TRP A 506 2.64 -4.09 33.38
CA TRP A 506 1.24 -4.21 33.82
C TRP A 506 0.66 -5.60 33.51
N ARG A 507 1.09 -6.24 32.42
CA ARG A 507 0.58 -7.56 32.04
C ARG A 507 1.36 -8.73 32.64
N LEU A 508 2.61 -8.52 33.00
CA LEU A 508 3.42 -9.50 33.73
C LEU A 508 3.05 -9.55 35.22
N GLU A 509 2.55 -8.43 35.77
CA GLU A 509 2.04 -8.36 37.12
C GLU A 509 0.76 -9.18 37.26
N ARG A 510 0.65 -9.89 38.39
CA ARG A 510 -0.49 -10.76 38.68
C ARG A 510 -1.59 -9.94 39.34
N HIS A 511 -2.51 -9.44 38.51
CA HIS A 511 -3.69 -8.71 38.95
C HIS A 511 -4.84 -9.65 39.32
N ASP A 512 -5.46 -9.46 40.47
CA ASP A 512 -6.62 -10.22 40.95
C ASP A 512 -7.67 -9.26 41.52
N LEU A 513 -8.37 -8.57 40.61
CA LEU A 513 -9.37 -7.57 40.97
C LEU A 513 -10.63 -8.22 41.56
N LYS A 514 -10.82 -7.99 42.86
CA LYS A 514 -11.97 -8.45 43.67
C LYS A 514 -12.85 -7.28 44.07
N PHE A 515 -14.15 -7.53 44.21
CA PHE A 515 -15.12 -6.51 44.56
C PHE A 515 -15.71 -6.80 45.95
N PRO A 516 -15.26 -6.11 47.01
CA PRO A 516 -15.84 -6.26 48.33
C PRO A 516 -17.25 -5.62 48.40
N ALA A 517 -18.18 -6.28 49.08
CA ALA A 517 -19.54 -5.78 49.30
C ALA A 517 -19.60 -4.77 50.48
N PRO A 518 -20.53 -3.78 50.48
CA PRO A 518 -20.90 -2.86 49.41
C PRO A 518 -20.46 -1.40 49.74
N LYS A 519 -19.95 -0.66 48.75
CA LYS A 519 -19.59 0.78 48.85
C LYS A 519 -19.93 1.53 47.55
N GLU A 520 -21.08 1.25 46.95
CA GLU A 520 -21.53 1.97 45.76
C GLU A 520 -22.28 3.28 46.08
N SER A 521 -22.12 4.28 45.22
CA SER A 521 -22.79 5.59 45.33
C SER A 521 -23.00 6.20 43.95
N PHE A 522 -24.10 6.94 43.76
CA PHE A 522 -24.32 7.67 42.52
C PHE A 522 -23.66 9.05 42.58
N ASP A 523 -22.83 9.38 41.59
CA ASP A 523 -22.23 10.70 41.43
C ASP A 523 -23.02 11.51 40.40
N PHE A 524 -23.87 12.41 40.89
CA PHE A 524 -24.71 13.27 40.06
C PHE A 524 -23.95 14.22 39.14
N ARG A 525 -22.69 14.56 39.46
CA ARG A 525 -21.90 15.49 38.64
C ARG A 525 -21.34 14.82 37.40
N ARG A 526 -21.03 13.53 37.52
CA ARG A 526 -20.44 12.72 36.45
C ARG A 526 -21.45 11.78 35.81
N ASP A 527 -22.66 11.71 36.36
CA ASP A 527 -23.76 10.87 35.88
C ASP A 527 -23.38 9.38 35.81
N VAL A 528 -22.75 8.88 36.89
CA VAL A 528 -22.20 7.53 37.00
C VAL A 528 -22.55 6.89 38.34
N VAL A 529 -22.65 5.56 38.37
CA VAL A 529 -22.57 4.78 39.61
C VAL A 529 -21.10 4.47 39.91
N LEU A 530 -20.59 4.98 41.03
CA LEU A 530 -19.26 4.69 41.55
C LEU A 530 -19.29 3.45 42.43
N PHE A 531 -18.25 2.62 42.30
CA PHE A 531 -17.98 1.47 43.14
C PHE A 531 -16.47 1.19 43.17
N TYR A 532 -16.03 0.20 43.95
CA TYR A 532 -14.61 -0.04 44.18
C TYR A 532 -14.25 -1.51 44.06
N GLY A 533 -13.18 -1.75 43.31
CA GLY A 533 -12.44 -3.01 43.32
C GLY A 533 -11.20 -2.91 44.20
N ARG A 534 -10.62 -4.06 44.52
CA ARG A 534 -9.37 -4.21 45.27
C ARG A 534 -8.48 -5.22 44.58
N ASP A 535 -7.23 -4.81 44.31
CA ASP A 535 -6.17 -5.67 43.80
C ASP A 535 -5.01 -5.63 44.80
N GLY A 536 -4.83 -6.72 45.54
CA GLY A 536 -3.94 -6.75 46.71
C GLY A 536 -4.31 -5.69 47.76
N GLU A 537 -3.42 -4.74 47.99
CA GLU A 537 -3.63 -3.61 48.92
C GLU A 537 -4.18 -2.35 48.24
N SER A 538 -4.18 -2.32 46.90
CA SER A 538 -4.58 -1.17 46.10
C SER A 538 -6.09 -1.13 45.90
N TRP A 539 -6.68 0.04 46.13
CA TRP A 539 -8.07 0.33 45.77
C TRP A 539 -8.14 0.83 44.33
N VAL A 540 -9.05 0.24 43.55
CA VAL A 540 -9.34 0.64 42.17
C VAL A 540 -10.71 1.27 42.16
N ARG A 541 -10.78 2.53 41.72
CA ARG A 541 -12.06 3.22 41.54
C ARG A 541 -12.70 2.74 40.24
N CYS A 542 -13.96 2.34 40.33
CA CYS A 542 -14.74 1.82 39.22
C CYS A 542 -16.01 2.65 39.05
N ALA A 543 -16.47 2.79 37.81
CA ALA A 543 -17.65 3.56 37.48
C ALA A 543 -18.39 2.94 36.28
N ILE A 544 -19.70 3.08 36.25
CA ILE A 544 -20.53 2.80 35.07
C ILE A 544 -21.44 4.01 34.81
N SER A 545 -21.52 4.44 33.55
CA SER A 545 -22.35 5.59 33.15
C SER A 545 -23.83 5.31 33.30
N ARG A 546 -24.61 6.39 33.51
CA ARG A 546 -26.07 6.32 33.50
C ARG A 546 -26.59 5.75 32.18
N GLU A 547 -26.04 6.22 31.08
CA GLU A 547 -26.35 5.77 29.71
C GLU A 547 -26.16 4.25 29.56
N ALA A 548 -25.02 3.69 30.00
CA ALA A 548 -24.77 2.26 29.96
C ALA A 548 -25.79 1.44 30.76
N LEU A 549 -26.22 1.96 31.92
CA LEU A 549 -27.26 1.34 32.72
C LEU A 549 -28.63 1.39 32.03
N ASP A 550 -28.92 2.47 31.32
CA ASP A 550 -30.19 2.68 30.64
C ASP A 550 -30.30 1.78 29.40
N ASP A 551 -29.27 1.77 28.57
CA ASP A 551 -29.25 1.07 27.28
C ASP A 551 -29.11 -0.45 27.44
N HIS A 552 -28.25 -0.92 28.36
CA HIS A 552 -27.86 -2.34 28.42
C HIS A 552 -28.42 -3.09 29.63
N PHE A 553 -28.93 -2.39 30.64
CA PHE A 553 -29.40 -3.01 31.90
C PHE A 553 -30.85 -2.64 32.24
N ALA A 554 -31.63 -2.24 31.23
CA ALA A 554 -33.02 -1.82 31.35
C ALA A 554 -33.22 -0.75 32.43
N GLY A 555 -32.30 0.20 32.51
CA GLY A 555 -32.24 1.22 33.55
C GLY A 555 -33.15 2.42 33.32
N ASP A 556 -33.72 2.58 32.13
CA ASP A 556 -34.50 3.76 31.77
C ASP A 556 -35.65 4.03 32.76
N GLY A 557 -35.77 5.29 33.19
CA GLY A 557 -36.73 5.74 34.20
C GLY A 557 -36.57 5.14 35.61
N LYS A 558 -35.54 4.32 35.88
CA LYS A 558 -35.32 3.63 37.17
C LYS A 558 -34.17 4.22 37.99
N ASP A 559 -34.20 3.91 39.29
CA ASP A 559 -33.12 4.18 40.25
C ASP A 559 -31.84 3.43 39.86
N LYS A 560 -30.78 4.17 39.55
CA LYS A 560 -29.52 3.62 39.01
C LYS A 560 -28.77 2.73 40.00
N LEU A 561 -28.87 2.97 41.31
CA LEU A 561 -28.26 2.10 42.32
C LEU A 561 -29.00 0.76 42.40
N LYS A 562 -30.32 0.76 42.26
CA LYS A 562 -31.10 -0.50 42.19
C LYS A 562 -30.77 -1.28 40.92
N VAL A 563 -30.67 -0.61 39.77
CA VAL A 563 -30.31 -1.23 38.50
C VAL A 563 -28.90 -1.82 38.56
N PHE A 564 -27.92 -1.07 39.08
CA PHE A 564 -26.56 -1.56 39.29
C PHE A 564 -26.53 -2.80 40.18
N ARG A 565 -27.23 -2.79 41.34
CA ARG A 565 -27.26 -3.94 42.25
C ARG A 565 -27.86 -5.18 41.61
N ALA A 566 -28.93 -5.02 40.82
CA ALA A 566 -29.57 -6.12 40.11
C ALA A 566 -28.65 -6.74 39.04
N ASN A 567 -27.74 -5.93 38.46
CA ASN A 567 -26.84 -6.33 37.39
C ASN A 567 -25.36 -6.30 37.82
N ARG A 568 -25.08 -6.47 39.11
CA ARG A 568 -23.75 -6.23 39.67
C ARG A 568 -22.68 -7.15 39.09
N GLN A 569 -23.00 -8.43 38.95
CA GLN A 569 -22.06 -9.43 38.45
C GLN A 569 -21.55 -9.12 37.02
N PRO A 570 -22.40 -8.94 36.00
CA PRO A 570 -21.92 -8.62 34.65
C PRO A 570 -21.15 -7.29 34.58
N ILE A 571 -21.52 -6.30 35.40
CA ILE A 571 -20.79 -5.03 35.49
C ILE A 571 -19.38 -5.23 36.08
N GLU A 572 -19.27 -6.02 37.15
CA GLU A 572 -17.98 -6.35 37.78
C GLU A 572 -17.09 -7.20 36.86
N GLU A 573 -17.67 -8.11 36.08
CA GLU A 573 -16.96 -8.91 35.06
C GLU A 573 -16.37 -8.02 33.97
N GLU A 574 -17.13 -7.04 33.46
CA GLU A 574 -16.64 -6.08 32.46
C GLU A 574 -15.52 -5.18 33.02
N VAL A 575 -15.64 -4.70 34.27
CA VAL A 575 -14.56 -3.95 34.92
C VAL A 575 -13.31 -4.81 35.05
N ARG A 576 -13.44 -6.07 35.49
CA ARG A 576 -12.29 -6.98 35.60
C ARG A 576 -11.61 -7.17 34.24
N ARG A 577 -12.39 -7.35 33.18
CA ARG A 577 -11.88 -7.48 31.82
C ARG A 577 -11.08 -6.24 31.39
N LYS A 578 -11.62 -5.02 31.55
CA LYS A 578 -10.91 -3.77 31.24
C LYS A 578 -9.63 -3.62 32.07
N TYR A 579 -9.71 -3.87 33.38
CA TYR A 579 -8.56 -3.77 34.28
C TYR A 579 -7.43 -4.73 33.93
N LEU A 580 -7.74 -6.01 33.68
CA LEU A 580 -6.75 -7.01 33.28
C LEU A 580 -6.14 -6.70 31.91
N ALA A 581 -6.91 -6.11 30.98
CA ALA A 581 -6.38 -5.62 29.72
C ALA A 581 -5.50 -4.36 29.87
N GLY A 582 -5.49 -3.74 31.05
CA GLY A 582 -4.85 -2.46 31.32
C GLY A 582 -5.53 -1.30 30.61
N ASP A 583 -6.81 -1.44 30.29
CA ASP A 583 -7.69 -0.43 29.71
C ASP A 583 -8.29 0.45 30.82
N THR A 584 -7.43 1.32 31.35
CA THR A 584 -7.77 2.23 32.44
C THR A 584 -7.79 3.70 31.99
N GLU A 585 -8.45 4.54 32.76
CA GLU A 585 -8.35 6.00 32.66
C GLU A 585 -6.94 6.50 33.00
N LEU A 586 -6.62 7.76 32.68
CA LEU A 586 -5.30 8.35 33.00
C LEU A 586 -4.98 8.34 34.50
N ASP A 587 -6.00 8.42 35.35
CA ASP A 587 -5.87 8.36 36.81
C ASP A 587 -5.89 6.92 37.36
N GLY A 588 -5.92 5.91 36.48
CA GLY A 588 -5.93 4.50 36.84
C GLY A 588 -7.31 3.93 37.20
N SER A 589 -8.38 4.73 37.14
CA SER A 589 -9.74 4.25 37.34
C SER A 589 -10.30 3.48 36.14
N ILE A 590 -11.40 2.76 36.33
CA ILE A 590 -12.13 2.07 35.26
C ILE A 590 -13.50 2.72 35.10
N LEU A 591 -13.85 3.09 33.88
CA LEU A 591 -15.17 3.57 33.51
C LEU A 591 -15.76 2.67 32.41
N ILE A 592 -17.01 2.25 32.61
CA ILE A 592 -17.84 1.56 31.62
C ILE A 592 -18.78 2.60 31.00
N HIS A 593 -18.64 2.80 29.70
CA HIS A 593 -19.56 3.55 28.84
C HIS A 593 -20.56 2.62 28.16
N SER A 594 -21.60 3.16 27.53
CA SER A 594 -22.58 2.36 26.76
C SER A 594 -21.87 1.55 25.67
N ASP A 595 -21.03 2.22 24.88
CA ASP A 595 -20.27 1.61 23.78
C ASP A 595 -19.34 0.46 24.20
N ASP A 596 -18.97 0.34 25.48
CA ASP A 596 -18.14 -0.75 26.00
C ASP A 596 -18.90 -2.10 26.04
N LEU A 597 -20.23 -2.04 26.06
CA LEU A 597 -21.11 -3.18 26.25
C LEU A 597 -21.70 -3.64 24.91
N PRO A 598 -21.89 -4.96 24.73
CA PRO A 598 -22.57 -5.47 23.53
C PRO A 598 -24.03 -5.02 23.52
N ASP A 599 -24.60 -4.84 22.32
CA ASP A 599 -26.01 -4.51 22.14
C ASP A 599 -26.90 -5.51 22.91
N ALA A 600 -27.90 -5.00 23.63
CA ALA A 600 -28.84 -5.85 24.34
C ALA A 600 -29.57 -6.76 23.33
N LYS A 601 -29.47 -8.09 23.51
CA LYS A 601 -30.28 -9.02 22.70
C LYS A 601 -31.74 -8.61 22.84
N GLN A 602 -32.40 -8.29 21.72
CA GLN A 602 -33.85 -8.09 21.73
C GLN A 602 -34.51 -9.37 22.27
N PRO A 603 -35.42 -9.30 23.26
CA PRO A 603 -36.15 -10.46 23.72
C PRO A 603 -37.16 -10.86 22.63
N GLY A 604 -36.75 -11.74 21.72
CA GLY A 604 -37.58 -12.17 20.59
C GLY A 604 -36.99 -13.23 19.67
N GLU A 605 -35.67 -13.36 19.53
CA GLU A 605 -35.07 -14.42 18.71
C GLU A 605 -34.68 -15.62 19.56
N ALA A 606 -35.67 -16.45 19.88
CA ALA A 606 -35.40 -17.84 20.20
C ALA A 606 -34.80 -18.50 18.95
N SER A 607 -33.57 -18.99 19.08
CA SER A 607 -32.92 -19.86 18.09
C SER A 607 -33.85 -21.02 17.75
N GLN A 608 -34.36 -21.05 16.51
CA GLN A 608 -34.96 -22.27 15.99
C GLN A 608 -33.87 -23.34 15.93
N PRO A 609 -34.10 -24.56 16.45
CA PRO A 609 -33.14 -25.63 16.28
C PRO A 609 -33.02 -25.96 14.80
N ALA A 610 -31.79 -26.03 14.30
CA ALA A 610 -31.49 -26.48 12.95
C ALA A 610 -32.16 -27.85 12.71
N GLU A 611 -32.97 -27.93 11.66
CA GLU A 611 -33.44 -29.21 11.15
C GLU A 611 -32.23 -30.05 10.72
N PRO A 612 -32.23 -31.37 10.99
CA PRO A 612 -31.16 -32.23 10.55
C PRO A 612 -31.25 -32.43 9.04
N ASP A 613 -30.17 -32.08 8.33
CA ASP A 613 -29.97 -32.46 6.94
C ASP A 613 -30.13 -33.98 6.80
N GLY A 614 -31.24 -34.38 6.18
CA GLY A 614 -31.55 -35.75 5.80
C GLY A 614 -30.64 -36.19 4.66
N GLY A 615 -29.39 -36.49 4.97
CA GLY A 615 -28.54 -37.30 4.12
C GLY A 615 -28.94 -38.77 4.25
N SER A 616 -29.38 -39.38 3.15
CA SER A 616 -29.40 -40.85 3.02
C SER A 616 -29.11 -41.24 1.58
N PRO A 617 -28.48 -42.41 1.39
CA PRO A 617 -27.34 -42.54 0.49
C PRO A 617 -27.69 -43.26 -0.81
N GLU A 618 -26.87 -43.03 -1.84
CA GLU A 618 -26.86 -43.87 -3.04
C GLU A 618 -26.44 -45.31 -2.70
N GLY A 619 -27.19 -46.28 -3.24
CA GLY A 619 -26.88 -47.70 -3.20
C GLY A 619 -27.74 -48.49 -4.18
N ILE A 620 -27.18 -48.72 -5.37
CA ILE A 620 -27.23 -49.94 -6.22
C ILE A 620 -28.58 -50.64 -6.43
N GLY A 621 -28.97 -50.83 -7.71
CA GLY A 621 -29.90 -51.91 -8.09
C GLY A 621 -30.54 -51.79 -9.48
N GLU A 622 -29.84 -52.33 -10.48
CA GLU A 622 -30.30 -53.07 -11.68
C GLU A 622 -31.64 -52.82 -12.41
N SER A 623 -31.55 -53.13 -13.71
CA SER A 623 -32.59 -53.44 -14.72
C SER A 623 -33.28 -52.26 -15.40
N ALA A 624 -33.65 -52.29 -16.68
CA ALA A 624 -33.27 -52.94 -17.93
C ALA A 624 -34.39 -52.52 -18.91
N GLU A 625 -34.09 -52.48 -20.22
CA GLU A 625 -35.03 -52.34 -21.34
C GLU A 625 -35.59 -50.93 -21.58
N ASP A 626 -35.82 -50.44 -22.80
CA ASP A 626 -35.46 -50.77 -24.17
C ASP A 626 -36.03 -49.59 -25.02
N ARG A 627 -35.48 -49.40 -26.23
CA ARG A 627 -36.04 -48.66 -27.39
C ARG A 627 -35.76 -47.16 -27.54
N SER A 628 -34.79 -46.90 -28.41
CA SER A 628 -34.78 -45.79 -29.38
C SER A 628 -35.82 -46.03 -30.50
N PRO A 629 -35.93 -45.25 -31.61
CA PRO A 629 -35.34 -43.93 -31.95
C PRO A 629 -36.30 -42.94 -32.71
N ALA A 630 -35.75 -41.76 -33.03
CA ALA A 630 -35.89 -41.02 -34.31
C ALA A 630 -37.04 -40.00 -34.57
N GLY A 631 -36.64 -38.90 -35.25
CA GLY A 631 -37.44 -38.09 -36.19
C GLY A 631 -37.84 -36.69 -35.65
N ALA A 632 -37.13 -35.59 -35.95
CA ALA A 632 -37.03 -34.83 -37.21
C ALA A 632 -38.20 -33.85 -37.49
N GLU A 633 -37.83 -32.58 -37.72
CA GLU A 633 -38.49 -31.57 -38.60
C GLU A 633 -39.89 -31.06 -38.18
N GLN A 634 -40.37 -29.83 -38.43
CA GLN A 634 -40.00 -28.74 -39.34
C GLN A 634 -40.75 -27.45 -38.90
N SER A 635 -40.12 -26.31 -39.20
CA SER A 635 -40.61 -24.95 -39.53
C SER A 635 -42.10 -24.68 -39.85
N ARG A 636 -42.55 -23.45 -39.48
CA ARG A 636 -43.35 -22.42 -40.24
C ARG A 636 -43.98 -21.46 -39.20
N ASP A 637 -43.73 -20.15 -39.13
CA ASP A 637 -43.72 -19.00 -40.06
C ASP A 637 -45.12 -18.44 -40.44
N LEU A 638 -45.17 -17.10 -40.62
CA LEU A 638 -46.28 -16.14 -40.90
C LEU A 638 -46.77 -15.34 -39.67
N SER A 639 -46.40 -14.06 -39.48
CA SER A 639 -46.83 -12.81 -40.18
C SER A 639 -48.35 -12.57 -40.05
N THR A 640 -48.89 -11.43 -39.60
CA THR A 640 -48.79 -10.06 -40.13
C THR A 640 -49.45 -9.04 -39.18
N GLY A 641 -49.10 -7.75 -39.26
CA GLY A 641 -50.04 -6.68 -38.88
C GLY A 641 -49.44 -5.29 -38.60
N ARG A 642 -49.49 -4.41 -39.60
CA ARG A 642 -49.16 -2.97 -39.56
C ARG A 642 -50.09 -2.14 -38.67
N GLY A 643 -49.57 -1.02 -38.17
CA GLY A 643 -50.35 0.16 -37.77
C GLY A 643 -49.42 1.34 -37.48
N ASP A 644 -49.45 2.36 -38.35
CA ASP A 644 -48.75 3.64 -38.22
C ASP A 644 -49.30 4.48 -37.05
N ASP A 645 -48.43 5.26 -36.38
CA ASP A 645 -48.76 6.66 -36.05
C ASP A 645 -47.51 7.46 -35.65
N ALA A 646 -47.44 8.68 -36.16
CA ALA A 646 -46.32 9.61 -36.07
C ALA A 646 -46.36 10.50 -34.81
N LYS A 647 -45.19 10.75 -34.21
CA LYS A 647 -44.78 12.07 -33.65
C LYS A 647 -43.29 12.09 -33.27
N GLN A 648 -42.55 12.99 -33.92
CA GLN A 648 -41.18 13.45 -33.64
C GLN A 648 -41.17 14.51 -32.49
N PRO A 649 -40.02 15.02 -32.01
CA PRO A 649 -39.00 14.34 -31.19
C PRO A 649 -38.69 15.14 -29.89
N ALA A 650 -37.95 14.56 -28.94
CA ALA A 650 -37.31 15.32 -27.86
C ALA A 650 -35.78 15.19 -27.98
N GLU A 651 -35.10 16.31 -27.82
CA GLU A 651 -33.66 16.53 -27.99
C GLU A 651 -32.78 15.65 -27.09
N PRO A 652 -31.58 15.25 -27.53
CA PRO A 652 -30.57 14.67 -26.65
C PRO A 652 -29.79 15.77 -25.93
N SER A 653 -29.81 15.73 -24.61
CA SER A 653 -29.00 16.57 -23.72
C SER A 653 -27.51 16.26 -23.90
N GLN A 654 -26.70 17.32 -23.90
CA GLN A 654 -25.24 17.30 -24.06
C GLN A 654 -24.51 16.50 -22.97
N PRO A 655 -23.31 15.95 -23.25
CA PRO A 655 -22.52 15.19 -22.30
C PRO A 655 -21.81 16.10 -21.29
N ALA A 656 -21.82 15.68 -20.03
CA ALA A 656 -21.10 16.32 -18.93
C ALA A 656 -19.58 16.11 -19.05
N GLU A 657 -18.81 17.18 -18.82
CA GLU A 657 -17.36 17.16 -18.66
C GLU A 657 -16.92 16.45 -17.36
N PRO A 658 -15.70 15.89 -17.30
CA PRO A 658 -15.26 15.05 -16.19
C PRO A 658 -14.67 15.86 -15.03
N ASP A 659 -15.24 15.67 -13.83
CA ASP A 659 -14.71 16.18 -12.57
C ASP A 659 -13.42 15.42 -12.17
N GLY A 660 -12.34 16.19 -12.01
CA GLY A 660 -11.07 15.72 -11.46
C GLY A 660 -11.11 15.62 -9.93
N GLY A 661 -11.23 14.40 -9.41
CA GLY A 661 -11.13 14.11 -7.98
C GLY A 661 -9.68 13.94 -7.51
N SER A 662 -9.14 14.91 -6.79
CA SER A 662 -8.05 14.72 -5.82
C SER A 662 -8.65 14.53 -4.42
N PRO A 663 -8.11 13.66 -3.54
CA PRO A 663 -8.72 13.41 -2.24
C PRO A 663 -8.35 14.53 -1.24
N GLU A 664 -9.34 15.36 -0.89
CA GLU A 664 -9.23 16.37 0.16
C GLU A 664 -9.20 15.72 1.56
N GLY A 665 -8.24 16.16 2.36
CA GLY A 665 -8.21 15.94 3.81
C GLY A 665 -9.24 16.80 4.53
N ILE A 666 -9.82 16.22 5.58
CA ILE A 666 -10.86 16.77 6.44
C ILE A 666 -10.51 18.18 6.95
N ARG A 667 -11.41 19.13 6.67
CA ARG A 667 -11.54 20.43 7.34
C ARG A 667 -12.41 20.27 8.60
N GLU A 668 -11.98 20.85 9.71
CA GLU A 668 -12.88 21.30 10.77
C GLU A 668 -12.48 22.68 11.27
N SER A 669 -13.43 23.61 11.12
CA SER A 669 -13.96 24.52 12.14
C SER A 669 -12.97 25.25 13.06
N ALA A 670 -12.59 26.47 12.68
CA ALA A 670 -12.07 27.47 13.61
C ALA A 670 -12.90 28.76 13.51
N GLU A 671 -13.92 28.88 14.37
CA GLU A 671 -14.44 30.19 14.77
C GLU A 671 -13.54 30.75 15.88
N GLY A 672 -12.91 31.90 15.65
CA GLY A 672 -12.01 32.49 16.63
C GLY A 672 -11.26 33.74 16.18
N ARG A 673 -12.02 34.79 15.83
CA ARG A 673 -11.65 36.22 15.86
C ARG A 673 -10.31 36.66 15.24
N SER A 674 -10.45 37.25 14.06
CA SER A 674 -9.54 38.20 13.42
C SER A 674 -9.35 39.48 14.24
N ARG A 675 -8.10 39.98 14.33
CA ARG A 675 -7.72 41.39 14.06
C ARG A 675 -6.21 41.59 14.17
N ALA A 676 -5.53 41.71 13.02
CA ALA A 676 -4.44 42.66 12.80
C ALA A 676 -4.22 42.81 11.28
N ARG A 677 -4.38 44.05 10.77
CA ARG A 677 -4.05 44.45 9.40
C ARG A 677 -2.55 44.79 9.29
N PRO A 678 -2.00 44.80 8.07
CA PRO A 678 -0.56 44.91 7.82
C PRO A 678 -0.05 46.36 7.81
N GLU A 679 1.27 46.45 7.95
CA GLU A 679 2.12 47.65 7.98
C GLU A 679 1.95 48.56 6.75
N GLU A 680 1.95 49.86 7.00
CA GLU A 680 2.39 50.90 6.07
C GLU A 680 3.67 51.54 6.61
N SER A 681 4.69 51.54 5.77
CA SER A 681 5.98 52.20 5.93
C SER A 681 5.86 53.73 6.00
N ARG A 682 6.58 54.39 6.94
CA ARG A 682 7.38 55.61 6.68
C ARG A 682 8.20 56.08 7.90
N GLU A 683 9.50 56.25 7.64
CA GLU A 683 10.43 57.27 8.14
C GLU A 683 10.22 57.89 9.54
N SER A 684 11.19 57.69 10.44
CA SER A 684 12.27 58.68 10.71
C SER A 684 12.81 58.62 12.15
N SER A 685 14.15 58.77 12.22
CA SER A 685 14.93 59.40 13.29
C SER A 685 15.09 58.75 14.68
N LYS A 686 16.40 58.57 14.98
CA LYS A 686 17.11 58.78 16.27
C LYS A 686 17.20 57.63 17.28
N ARG A 687 18.42 57.05 17.30
CA ARG A 687 19.21 56.58 18.47
C ARG A 687 19.18 57.57 19.67
N PRO A 688 19.71 57.25 20.89
CA PRO A 688 20.54 56.10 21.31
C PRO A 688 20.21 55.46 22.69
N SER A 689 21.05 54.47 23.06
CA SER A 689 21.46 54.03 24.42
C SER A 689 20.40 53.33 25.29
N GLN A 690 20.66 52.18 25.94
CA GLN A 690 21.88 51.54 26.45
C GLN A 690 21.90 50.04 26.17
#